data_AF-A0A922CWF0-F1
#
_entry.id   AF-A0A922CWF0-F1
#
_cell.length_a   1.000
_cell.length_b   1.000
_cell.length_c   1.000
_cell.angle_alpha   90.00
_cell.angle_beta   90.00
_cell.angle_gamma   90.00
#
_symmetry.space_group_name_H-M   'P 1'
#
loop_
_entity.id
_entity.type
_entity.pdbx_description
1 polymer ?
#
loop_
_entity_poly.entity_id
_entity_poly.type
_entity_poly.pdbx_seq_one_letter_code
_entity_poly.pdbx_strand_id
1 'polypeptide(L)'
;MEKFFVLVLMNLFFYKYTNGHLVIPTDGSMSNLAFDQQLYEDVLDPELCQEQINYLRLNNTLLLARFFDAGIRTPKGILEGNFLDMGNYHQCLGIQETLPDLSIDGKYCTISVPLDQDLVLPSFPDLPGLPDFPGWPDIPWPELNPELTRIPKETHDRVKTFRSLHADGLSNPRALLSSEKRDVTLNLAICIPKACTTREAIDGMLFNTTAVGFQYKDDFCRLPGDKPWVAADYIAIVIFGTIAVITILSTAYDIRHNIILKREPKQINKLLQSFSVYTNTRRLVTYTSVPGTLECLDGIRVMAMLWVIVGHTYVTKFNESLANPLDVLNWMTSFSSLWITSAPFTVDTFFMISGLLVVYTTAGKLTRMNLLKNLHFFYLNRLLRMFPVLAAFVLLQASILNWISDGPNWTTVAQSTNSCRVFWWSTLLHIQNYVNPGHMCVAQTWYLAVDVQMHILSPLVLFWVLGTRRRVAWTALTVAMILALVPATVYNVIMEFPAGPVTISRASEQAYYMFNYYVNTLTRCSPFFVGMIYGYLLHLNKGRVVMISKLSATVLWLCATILSTTVFMSSYPILQSDWDNQAVDTTINSVSRPAWALAIGWMVFACVHGYGGPINWYLSLKMWKFPSRLSYAMYIVHYSLMFVVNSTAITPYHFTVMGTMYRFFGDLGLTLVLSFVLTVTVDSPCSTLIKHFLGNGPKRQQVKPSIEEEKEGEFTGRINHAYISDETKSKL
;
A
#
# COMPACT_ATOMS: atom_id res chain seq x y z
N MET A 1 -36.45 -15.24 -23.39
CA MET A 1 -35.19 -14.47 -23.46
C MET A 1 -35.39 -12.96 -23.28
N GLU A 2 -36.36 -12.31 -23.94
CA GLU A 2 -36.63 -10.87 -23.74
C GLU A 2 -36.97 -10.49 -22.30
N LYS A 3 -37.79 -11.27 -21.58
CA LYS A 3 -38.10 -11.00 -20.16
C LYS A 3 -36.89 -11.11 -19.24
N PHE A 4 -35.92 -11.97 -19.55
CA PHE A 4 -34.66 -12.08 -18.80
C PHE A 4 -33.74 -10.89 -19.09
N PHE A 5 -33.69 -10.45 -20.35
CA PHE A 5 -32.91 -9.27 -20.75
C PHE A 5 -33.48 -7.98 -20.16
N VAL A 6 -34.81 -7.85 -20.10
CA VAL A 6 -35.51 -6.75 -19.43
C VAL A 6 -35.32 -6.81 -17.92
N LEU A 7 -35.32 -7.99 -17.30
CA LEU A 7 -35.03 -8.14 -15.86
C LEU A 7 -33.59 -7.75 -15.52
N VAL A 8 -32.61 -8.10 -16.36
CA VAL A 8 -31.20 -7.70 -16.19
C VAL A 8 -31.03 -6.20 -16.41
N LEU A 9 -31.68 -5.61 -17.42
CA LEU A 9 -31.68 -4.16 -17.65
C LEU A 9 -32.39 -3.41 -16.52
N MET A 10 -33.51 -3.89 -16.00
CA MET A 10 -34.18 -3.26 -14.86
C MET A 10 -33.36 -3.37 -13.57
N ASN A 11 -32.61 -4.45 -13.33
CA ASN A 11 -31.68 -4.53 -12.20
C ASN A 11 -30.44 -3.63 -12.37
N LEU A 12 -30.01 -3.34 -13.60
CA LEU A 12 -28.94 -2.38 -13.88
C LEU A 12 -29.37 -0.92 -13.68
N PHE A 13 -30.64 -0.60 -13.92
CA PHE A 13 -31.16 0.78 -13.82
C PHE A 13 -31.87 1.10 -12.49
N PHE A 14 -32.45 0.11 -11.80
CA PHE A 14 -33.09 0.29 -10.50
C PHE A 14 -32.23 -0.36 -9.41
N TYR A 15 -31.19 0.37 -9.01
CA TYR A 15 -30.26 0.00 -7.94
C TYR A 15 -30.99 -0.02 -6.59
N LYS A 16 -31.65 -1.13 -6.25
CA LYS A 16 -32.03 -1.39 -4.86
C LYS A 16 -30.76 -1.88 -4.17
N TYR A 17 -30.20 -1.10 -3.24
CA TYR A 17 -29.13 -1.54 -2.35
C TYR A 17 -29.60 -2.77 -1.58
N THR A 18 -29.36 -3.95 -2.14
CA THR A 18 -29.29 -5.16 -1.33
C THR A 18 -27.90 -5.12 -0.73
N ASN A 19 -27.81 -4.66 0.53
CA ASN A 19 -26.63 -4.81 1.36
C ASN A 19 -26.45 -6.31 1.67
N GLY A 20 -26.19 -7.10 0.63
CA GLY A 20 -25.74 -8.47 0.74
C GLY A 20 -24.27 -8.43 1.09
N HIS A 21 -23.96 -8.29 2.37
CA HIS A 21 -22.63 -8.67 2.82
C HIS A 21 -22.55 -10.19 2.72
N LEU A 22 -21.55 -10.70 1.99
CA LEU A 22 -21.20 -12.10 2.05
C LEU A 22 -20.63 -12.34 3.46
N VAL A 23 -21.52 -12.55 4.43
CA VAL A 23 -21.15 -13.02 5.76
C VAL A 23 -20.80 -14.48 5.56
N ILE A 24 -19.52 -14.75 5.32
CA ILE A 24 -19.01 -16.12 5.44
C ILE A 24 -19.14 -16.43 6.93
N PRO A 25 -19.98 -17.41 7.31
CA PRO A 25 -20.12 -17.79 8.70
C PRO A 25 -18.73 -18.15 9.22
N THR A 26 -18.26 -17.44 10.23
CA THR A 26 -17.16 -17.89 11.08
C THR A 26 -17.67 -18.99 12.00
N ASP A 27 -18.35 -19.99 11.42
CA ASP A 27 -18.82 -21.16 12.14
C ASP A 27 -17.58 -22.01 12.44
N GLY A 28 -16.98 -21.76 13.61
CA GLY A 28 -16.23 -22.72 14.42
C GLY A 28 -15.01 -23.45 13.83
N SER A 29 -14.74 -23.39 12.52
CA SER A 29 -13.55 -24.00 11.95
C SER A 29 -12.39 -23.03 12.19
N MET A 30 -11.63 -23.29 13.24
CA MET A 30 -10.38 -22.63 13.63
C MET A 30 -9.32 -22.57 12.51
N SER A 31 -9.61 -23.11 11.33
CA SER A 31 -8.63 -23.42 10.29
C SER A 31 -8.01 -22.20 9.59
N ASN A 32 -8.55 -20.98 9.72
CA ASN A 32 -8.08 -19.83 8.93
C ASN A 32 -7.57 -18.63 9.73
N LEU A 33 -7.63 -18.63 11.07
CA LEU A 33 -7.15 -17.52 11.88
C LEU A 33 -5.63 -17.51 12.02
N ALA A 34 -5.03 -16.32 12.03
CA ALA A 34 -3.59 -16.10 12.15
C ALA A 34 -3.05 -16.36 13.57
N PHE A 35 -3.93 -16.31 14.57
CA PHE A 35 -3.67 -16.67 15.95
C PHE A 35 -4.68 -17.72 16.43
N ASP A 36 -4.24 -18.56 17.36
CA ASP A 36 -5.10 -19.50 18.06
C ASP A 36 -5.82 -18.77 19.21
N GLN A 37 -7.11 -18.51 19.02
CA GLN A 37 -7.93 -17.84 20.03
C GLN A 37 -8.32 -18.77 21.19
N GLN A 38 -8.34 -20.09 20.98
CA GLN A 38 -8.68 -21.04 22.04
C GLN A 38 -7.53 -21.21 23.02
N LEU A 39 -6.29 -21.11 22.51
CA LEU A 39 -5.09 -21.19 23.35
C LEU A 39 -5.11 -20.19 24.52
N TYR A 40 -5.76 -19.02 24.37
CA TYR A 40 -5.90 -18.08 25.48
C TYR A 40 -6.80 -18.61 26.59
N GLU A 41 -7.96 -19.17 26.25
CA GLU A 41 -8.91 -19.72 27.23
C GLU A 41 -8.37 -21.00 27.87
N ASP A 42 -7.72 -21.86 27.07
CA ASP A 42 -7.21 -23.16 27.51
C ASP A 42 -6.08 -23.06 28.55
N VAL A 43 -5.36 -21.92 28.58
CA VAL A 43 -4.25 -21.73 29.52
C VAL A 43 -4.67 -21.08 30.83
N LEU A 44 -5.91 -20.60 30.96
CA LEU A 44 -6.39 -19.95 32.17
C LEU A 44 -6.72 -20.98 33.26
N ASP A 45 -6.11 -20.83 34.42
CA ASP A 45 -6.35 -21.67 35.59
C ASP A 45 -6.26 -20.78 36.85
N PRO A 46 -7.41 -20.46 37.49
CA PRO A 46 -7.44 -19.61 38.67
C PRO A 46 -6.65 -20.16 39.86
N GLU A 47 -6.64 -21.48 40.08
CA GLU A 47 -5.94 -22.10 41.20
C GLU A 47 -4.43 -22.00 40.99
N LEU A 48 -3.97 -22.38 39.79
CA LEU A 48 -2.57 -22.26 39.39
C LEU A 48 -2.11 -20.80 39.39
N CYS A 49 -2.94 -19.86 38.93
CA CYS A 49 -2.63 -18.43 38.96
C CYS A 49 -2.35 -17.93 40.37
N GLN A 50 -3.20 -18.29 41.35
CA GLN A 50 -3.01 -17.87 42.75
C GLN A 50 -1.73 -18.48 43.35
N GLU A 51 -1.44 -19.74 43.05
CA GLU A 51 -0.19 -20.39 43.47
C GLU A 51 1.04 -19.66 42.90
N GLN A 52 1.03 -19.35 41.59
CA GLN A 52 2.11 -18.62 40.93
C GLN A 52 2.29 -17.22 41.52
N ILE A 53 1.21 -16.48 41.74
CA ILE A 53 1.26 -15.13 42.31
C ILE A 53 1.83 -15.15 43.74
N ASN A 54 1.41 -16.10 44.58
CA ASN A 54 1.93 -16.24 45.93
C ASN A 54 3.42 -16.57 45.93
N TYR A 55 3.86 -17.48 45.05
CA TYR A 55 5.27 -17.79 44.87
C TYR A 55 6.10 -16.58 44.43
N LEU A 56 5.60 -15.80 43.46
CA LEU A 56 6.25 -14.58 42.98
C LEU A 56 6.41 -13.53 44.09
N ARG A 57 5.39 -13.36 44.94
CA ARG A 57 5.42 -12.39 46.05
C ARG A 57 6.32 -12.81 47.21
N LEU A 58 6.26 -14.09 47.60
CA LEU A 58 6.89 -14.57 48.84
C LEU A 58 8.28 -15.17 48.62
N ASN A 59 8.50 -15.87 47.51
CA ASN A 59 9.67 -16.72 47.33
C ASN A 59 10.66 -16.16 46.29
N ASN A 60 10.19 -15.52 45.22
CA ASN A 60 11.05 -15.05 44.14
C ASN A 60 10.69 -13.63 43.67
N THR A 61 11.04 -12.65 44.49
CA THR A 61 10.83 -11.22 44.23
C THR A 61 11.59 -10.70 43.01
N LEU A 62 12.72 -11.33 42.63
CA LEU A 62 13.45 -11.00 41.41
C LEU A 62 12.66 -11.39 40.17
N LEU A 63 12.01 -12.56 40.18
CA LEU A 63 11.14 -12.97 39.07
C LEU A 63 9.90 -12.06 38.97
N LEU A 64 9.30 -11.69 40.11
CA LEU A 64 8.23 -10.69 40.14
C LEU A 64 8.71 -9.34 39.54
N ALA A 65 9.92 -8.90 39.88
CA ALA A 65 10.50 -7.68 39.31
C ALA A 65 10.72 -7.79 37.80
N ARG A 66 11.02 -8.97 37.24
CA ARG A 66 11.09 -9.18 35.77
C ARG A 66 9.72 -8.98 35.09
N PHE A 67 8.64 -9.43 35.71
CA PHE A 67 7.28 -9.18 35.20
C PHE A 67 6.97 -7.68 35.19
N PHE A 68 7.30 -6.96 36.26
CA PHE A 68 7.10 -5.50 36.31
C PHE A 68 8.00 -4.74 35.34
N ASP A 69 9.27 -5.12 35.21
CA ASP A 69 10.19 -4.49 34.27
C ASP A 69 9.72 -4.66 32.81
N ALA A 70 9.13 -5.81 32.48
CA ALA A 70 8.57 -6.10 31.16
C ALA A 70 7.17 -5.52 30.92
N GLY A 71 6.45 -5.14 31.99
CA GLY A 71 5.05 -4.71 31.96
C GLY A 71 4.87 -3.20 31.92
N ILE A 72 3.84 -2.73 32.64
CA ILE A 72 3.28 -1.37 32.57
C ILE A 72 4.34 -0.31 32.91
N ARG A 73 4.46 0.70 32.04
CA ARG A 73 5.21 1.94 32.33
C ARG A 73 4.33 3.15 32.09
N THR A 74 4.66 4.26 32.75
CA THR A 74 4.05 5.56 32.44
C THR A 74 4.54 6.04 31.08
N PRO A 75 3.65 6.32 30.10
CA PRO A 75 4.05 6.84 28.80
C PRO A 75 4.87 8.13 28.94
N LYS A 76 5.90 8.29 28.10
CA LYS A 76 6.68 9.53 28.04
C LYS A 76 5.97 10.52 27.13
N GLY A 77 5.87 11.80 27.51
CA GLY A 77 5.25 12.82 26.65
C GLY A 77 3.72 12.81 26.66
N ILE A 78 3.09 12.48 27.79
CA ILE A 78 1.61 12.53 27.95
C ILE A 78 1.05 13.92 27.56
N LEU A 79 1.74 14.98 27.94
CA LEU A 79 1.36 16.36 27.60
C LEU A 79 1.55 16.70 26.11
N GLU A 80 2.32 15.89 25.38
CA GLU A 80 2.51 15.97 23.93
C GLU A 80 1.56 15.01 23.17
N GLY A 81 0.66 14.34 23.88
CA GLY A 81 -0.36 13.45 23.33
C GLY A 81 0.02 11.98 23.29
N ASN A 82 1.13 11.57 23.90
CA ASN A 82 1.48 10.15 24.01
C ASN A 82 0.72 9.45 25.14
N PHE A 83 -0.24 8.63 24.76
CA PHE A 83 -1.04 7.83 25.70
C PHE A 83 -0.79 6.34 25.54
N LEU A 84 0.34 5.95 24.97
CA LEU A 84 0.65 4.56 24.64
C LEU A 84 1.97 4.12 25.29
N ASP A 85 1.92 2.99 25.99
CA ASP A 85 3.08 2.24 26.44
C ASP A 85 2.97 0.78 25.99
N MET A 86 4.05 0.25 25.42
CA MET A 86 4.10 -1.12 24.87
C MET A 86 4.84 -2.11 25.77
N GLY A 87 5.35 -1.68 26.93
CA GLY A 87 6.21 -2.52 27.77
C GLY A 87 7.39 -3.10 26.99
N ASN A 88 7.92 -4.24 27.45
CA ASN A 88 8.92 -5.00 26.72
C ASN A 88 8.35 -6.35 26.28
N TYR A 89 7.77 -6.36 25.07
CA TYR A 89 7.09 -7.52 24.48
C TYR A 89 7.92 -8.81 24.50
N HIS A 90 9.17 -8.77 24.00
CA HIS A 90 10.01 -9.98 23.92
C HIS A 90 10.51 -10.44 25.29
N GLN A 91 10.78 -9.50 26.21
CA GLN A 91 11.15 -9.85 27.57
C GLN A 91 10.01 -10.56 28.29
N CYS A 92 8.77 -10.09 28.12
CA CYS A 92 7.60 -10.70 28.73
C CYS A 92 7.39 -12.15 28.25
N LEU A 93 7.35 -12.37 26.94
CA LEU A 93 7.18 -13.72 26.37
C LEU A 93 8.39 -14.63 26.57
N GLY A 94 9.56 -14.06 26.88
CA GLY A 94 10.78 -14.81 27.19
C GLY A 94 10.88 -15.26 28.66
N ILE A 95 9.93 -14.88 29.52
CA ILE A 95 9.88 -15.39 30.91
C ILE A 95 9.42 -16.85 30.85
N GLN A 96 10.35 -17.76 31.18
CA GLN A 96 10.08 -19.18 31.34
C GLN A 96 10.92 -19.68 32.52
N GLU A 97 10.26 -20.00 33.62
CA GLU A 97 10.89 -20.51 34.83
C GLU A 97 10.25 -21.85 35.21
N THR A 98 11.04 -22.92 35.11
CA THR A 98 10.61 -24.28 35.44
C THR A 98 11.13 -24.67 36.82
N LEU A 99 10.22 -24.80 37.79
CA LEU A 99 10.47 -25.35 39.12
C LEU A 99 10.04 -26.83 39.16
N PRO A 100 10.48 -27.62 40.14
CA PRO A 100 10.16 -29.05 40.21
C PRO A 100 8.67 -29.39 40.13
N ASP A 101 7.83 -28.54 40.74
CA ASP A 101 6.37 -28.74 40.83
C ASP A 101 5.55 -27.61 40.15
N LEU A 102 6.20 -26.57 39.60
CA LEU A 102 5.52 -25.38 39.07
C LEU A 102 6.24 -24.80 37.84
N SER A 103 5.51 -24.54 36.75
CA SER A 103 6.03 -23.80 35.59
C SER A 103 5.42 -22.41 35.51
N ILE A 104 6.25 -21.36 35.51
CA ILE A 104 5.82 -19.98 35.37
C ILE A 104 6.29 -19.43 34.03
N ASP A 105 5.32 -19.17 33.15
CA ASP A 105 5.56 -18.57 31.83
C ASP A 105 4.91 -17.18 31.76
N GLY A 106 5.49 -16.28 30.96
CA GLY A 106 4.94 -14.95 30.73
C GLY A 106 3.88 -14.89 29.62
N LYS A 107 2.90 -14.01 29.83
CA LYS A 107 1.84 -13.65 28.88
C LYS A 107 1.80 -12.13 28.72
N TYR A 108 1.87 -11.67 27.49
CA TYR A 108 1.82 -10.25 27.16
C TYR A 108 0.38 -9.84 26.87
N CYS A 109 -0.14 -8.82 27.54
CA CYS A 109 -1.47 -8.28 27.29
C CYS A 109 -1.43 -6.77 27.14
N THR A 110 -2.37 -6.20 26.39
CA THR A 110 -2.60 -4.76 26.30
C THR A 110 -3.95 -4.41 26.90
N ILE A 111 -3.99 -3.38 27.75
CA ILE A 111 -5.20 -2.86 28.38
C ILE A 111 -5.43 -1.41 27.98
N SER A 112 -6.70 -1.00 27.91
CA SER A 112 -7.13 0.38 27.67
C SER A 112 -7.76 0.95 28.93
N VAL A 113 -7.18 2.02 29.46
CA VAL A 113 -7.56 2.66 30.72
C VAL A 113 -8.14 4.05 30.42
N PRO A 114 -9.44 4.32 30.70
CA PRO A 114 -10.01 5.65 30.57
C PRO A 114 -9.30 6.66 31.48
N LEU A 115 -9.09 7.89 31.02
CA LEU A 115 -8.42 8.94 31.79
C LEU A 115 -9.32 9.62 32.83
N ASP A 116 -10.64 9.52 32.66
CA ASP A 116 -11.67 10.16 33.47
C ASP A 116 -12.19 9.22 34.58
N GLN A 117 -11.29 8.83 35.48
CA GLN A 117 -11.63 7.96 36.61
C GLN A 117 -11.38 8.64 37.95
N ASP A 118 -12.33 8.51 38.87
CA ASP A 118 -12.15 8.87 40.28
C ASP A 118 -11.51 7.70 41.01
N LEU A 119 -10.19 7.79 41.25
CA LEU A 119 -9.42 6.76 41.93
C LEU A 119 -9.39 7.02 43.44
N VAL A 120 -9.72 6.00 44.23
CA VAL A 120 -9.52 6.02 45.68
C VAL A 120 -8.09 5.58 45.96
N LEU A 121 -7.19 6.55 46.05
CA LEU A 121 -5.78 6.28 46.37
C LEU A 121 -5.66 5.83 47.84
N PRO A 122 -4.97 4.71 48.12
CA PRO A 122 -4.70 4.34 49.50
C PRO A 122 -3.85 5.42 50.16
N SER A 123 -4.19 5.80 51.39
CA SER A 123 -3.29 6.57 52.25
C SER A 123 -2.00 5.76 52.46
N PHE A 124 -0.86 6.46 52.63
CA PHE A 124 0.39 5.77 52.97
C PHE A 124 0.15 4.82 54.16
N PRO A 125 0.67 3.59 54.13
CA PRO A 125 0.55 2.70 55.27
C PRO A 125 1.26 3.32 56.47
N ASP A 126 0.58 3.37 57.63
CA ASP A 126 1.22 3.68 58.90
C ASP A 126 2.34 2.66 59.12
N LEU A 127 3.60 3.08 58.97
CA LEU A 127 4.77 2.20 59.10
C LEU A 127 4.88 1.74 60.56
N PRO A 128 4.66 0.44 60.87
CA PRO A 128 4.70 -0.02 62.25
C PRO A 128 6.17 -0.06 62.72
N GLY A 129 6.55 0.84 63.63
CA GLY A 129 7.84 0.82 64.30
C GLY A 129 8.77 2.01 64.03
N LEU A 130 8.38 2.99 63.21
CA LEU A 130 8.96 4.33 63.31
C LEU A 130 8.26 5.03 64.48
N PRO A 131 8.98 5.58 65.48
CA PRO A 131 8.35 6.45 66.45
C PRO A 131 7.68 7.59 65.69
N ASP A 132 6.42 7.91 66.03
CA ASP A 132 5.74 9.10 65.54
C ASP A 132 6.71 10.28 65.66
N PHE A 133 7.31 10.72 64.55
CA PHE A 133 8.17 11.88 64.58
C PHE A 133 7.26 13.05 64.94
N PRO A 134 7.36 13.64 66.15
CA PRO A 134 6.48 14.72 66.55
C PRO A 134 6.84 15.90 65.64
N GLY A 135 5.98 16.19 64.66
CA GLY A 135 6.20 17.28 63.72
C GLY A 135 6.59 16.91 62.29
N TRP A 136 6.51 15.64 61.87
CA TRP A 136 6.31 15.39 60.43
C TRP A 136 4.87 15.79 60.08
N PRO A 137 4.64 16.83 59.26
CA PRO A 137 3.30 17.13 58.83
C PRO A 137 2.78 15.95 58.02
N ASP A 138 1.51 15.59 58.19
CA ASP A 138 0.78 14.93 57.12
C ASP A 138 0.98 15.83 55.90
N ILE A 139 1.79 15.39 54.94
CA ILE A 139 1.89 16.05 53.65
C ILE A 139 0.77 15.41 52.84
N PRO A 140 -0.46 15.95 52.84
CA PRO A 140 -1.44 15.52 51.87
C PRO A 140 -0.81 15.67 50.49
N TRP A 141 -1.14 14.76 49.58
CA TRP A 141 -0.86 14.98 48.17
C TRP A 141 -1.28 16.42 47.85
N PRO A 142 -0.39 17.26 47.30
CA PRO A 142 -0.72 18.65 47.05
C PRO A 142 -2.05 18.68 46.29
N GLU A 143 -3.02 19.45 46.79
CA GLU A 143 -4.31 19.60 46.13
C GLU A 143 -4.04 20.12 44.71
N LEU A 144 -4.03 19.19 43.76
CA LEU A 144 -3.86 19.45 42.35
C LEU A 144 -5.06 20.29 41.97
N ASN A 145 -4.86 21.58 41.69
CA ASN A 145 -5.94 22.46 41.28
C ASN A 145 -6.62 21.81 40.06
N PRO A 146 -7.87 21.35 40.17
CA PRO A 146 -8.53 20.56 39.14
C PRO A 146 -8.77 21.36 37.87
N GLU A 147 -8.70 22.70 37.91
CA GLU A 147 -8.76 23.54 36.71
C GLU A 147 -7.41 23.68 36.00
N LEU A 148 -6.29 23.67 36.73
CA LEU A 148 -4.93 23.81 36.17
C LEU A 148 -4.29 22.49 35.75
N THR A 149 -4.78 21.36 36.26
CA THR A 149 -4.19 20.03 36.07
C THR A 149 -4.93 19.19 35.03
N ARG A 150 -6.01 19.74 34.47
CA ARG A 150 -6.68 19.19 33.29
C ARG A 150 -5.85 19.46 32.04
N ILE A 151 -5.74 18.43 31.19
CA ILE A 151 -5.21 18.60 29.83
C ILE A 151 -6.02 19.74 29.16
N PRO A 152 -5.36 20.76 28.60
CA PRO A 152 -6.06 21.86 27.94
C PRO A 152 -7.07 21.32 26.93
N LYS A 153 -8.29 21.85 26.94
CA LYS A 153 -9.39 21.37 26.07
C LYS A 153 -8.98 21.33 24.60
N GLU A 154 -8.22 22.32 24.14
CA GLU A 154 -7.65 22.34 22.79
C GLU A 154 -6.73 21.15 22.50
N THR A 155 -5.84 20.79 23.43
CA THR A 155 -4.94 19.64 23.28
C THR A 155 -5.74 18.34 23.23
N HIS A 156 -6.72 18.20 24.11
CA HIS A 156 -7.61 17.05 24.14
C HIS A 156 -8.43 16.92 22.84
N ASP A 157 -9.00 18.01 22.32
CA ASP A 157 -9.76 18.01 21.07
C ASP A 157 -8.87 17.66 19.87
N ARG A 158 -7.62 18.14 19.84
CA ARG A 158 -6.64 17.79 18.81
C ARG A 158 -6.22 16.33 18.85
N VAL A 159 -6.01 15.76 20.05
CA VAL A 159 -5.74 14.32 20.22
C VAL A 159 -6.94 13.51 19.76
N LYS A 160 -8.17 13.92 20.09
CA LYS A 160 -9.39 13.27 19.61
C LYS A 160 -9.49 13.28 18.09
N THR A 161 -9.20 14.41 17.44
CA THR A 161 -9.14 14.52 15.99
C THR A 161 -8.05 13.64 15.37
N PHE A 162 -6.87 13.58 15.99
CA PHE A 162 -5.83 12.67 15.53
C PHE A 162 -6.27 11.21 15.64
N ARG A 163 -6.84 10.81 16.77
CA ARG A 163 -7.36 9.45 16.96
C ARG A 163 -8.53 9.13 16.03
N SER A 164 -9.35 10.10 15.63
CA SER A 164 -10.43 9.84 14.67
C SER A 164 -9.92 9.55 13.26
N LEU A 165 -8.79 10.14 12.85
CA LEU A 165 -8.04 9.77 11.64
C LEU A 165 -7.44 8.36 11.71
N HIS A 166 -7.14 7.89 12.94
CA HIS A 166 -6.47 6.59 13.19
C HIS A 166 -7.43 5.47 13.58
N ALA A 167 -8.69 5.77 13.85
CA ALA A 167 -9.62 4.75 14.28
C ALA A 167 -9.77 3.71 13.19
N ASP A 168 -9.62 2.45 13.59
CA ASP A 168 -9.62 1.28 12.74
C ASP A 168 -10.90 1.16 11.90
N GLY A 169 -10.95 1.92 10.80
CA GLY A 169 -11.84 1.65 9.69
C GLY A 169 -11.50 0.34 8.99
N LEU A 170 -10.39 -0.30 9.37
CA LEU A 170 -9.90 -1.56 8.82
C LEU A 170 -10.38 -2.79 9.61
N SER A 171 -10.61 -2.71 10.93
CA SER A 171 -10.83 -3.91 11.76
C SER A 171 -12.29 -4.19 12.15
N ASN A 172 -13.17 -3.18 12.24
CA ASN A 172 -14.54 -3.45 12.66
C ASN A 172 -15.59 -2.46 12.12
N PRO A 173 -16.38 -2.85 11.09
CA PRO A 173 -17.50 -2.05 10.59
C PRO A 173 -18.58 -1.77 11.64
N ARG A 174 -18.68 -2.55 12.74
CA ARG A 174 -19.64 -2.28 13.83
C ARG A 174 -19.24 -1.07 14.68
N ALA A 175 -17.98 -0.66 14.68
CA ALA A 175 -17.52 0.57 15.35
C ALA A 175 -17.95 1.86 14.62
N LEU A 176 -18.45 1.76 13.37
CA LEU A 176 -19.05 2.90 12.65
C LEU A 176 -20.46 3.25 13.15
N LEU A 177 -21.14 2.34 13.86
CA LEU A 177 -22.48 2.57 14.42
C LEU A 177 -22.45 3.07 15.87
N SER A 178 -21.33 2.90 16.58
CA SER A 178 -21.11 3.51 17.88
C SER A 178 -20.48 4.89 17.69
N SER A 179 -21.34 5.88 17.41
CA SER A 179 -21.07 7.31 17.66
C SER A 179 -20.94 7.61 19.17
N GLU A 180 -20.35 6.69 19.92
CA GLU A 180 -20.08 6.86 21.34
C GLU A 180 -18.73 7.57 21.44
N LYS A 181 -18.71 8.68 22.19
CA LYS A 181 -17.54 9.50 22.50
C LYS A 181 -16.30 8.62 22.62
N ARG A 182 -15.37 8.75 21.66
CA ARG A 182 -14.03 8.18 21.81
C ARG A 182 -13.28 9.06 22.80
N ASP A 183 -13.47 8.79 24.08
CA ASP A 183 -12.70 9.43 25.13
C ASP A 183 -11.24 8.96 25.08
N VAL A 184 -10.34 9.81 25.57
CA VAL A 184 -8.89 9.57 25.48
C VAL A 184 -8.53 8.49 26.50
N THR A 185 -8.12 7.32 26.02
CA THR A 185 -7.68 6.17 26.83
C THR A 185 -6.16 6.05 26.86
N LEU A 186 -5.59 5.63 27.98
CA LEU A 186 -4.22 5.14 28.05
C LEU A 186 -4.17 3.68 27.60
N ASN A 187 -3.38 3.39 26.58
CA ASN A 187 -3.14 2.02 26.14
C ASN A 187 -1.83 1.55 26.76
N LEU A 188 -1.90 0.56 27.65
CA LEU A 188 -0.75 0.12 28.46
C LEU A 188 -0.54 -1.38 28.25
N ALA A 189 0.70 -1.79 28.08
CA ALA A 189 1.06 -3.20 28.08
C ALA A 189 1.28 -3.71 29.50
N ILE A 190 0.78 -4.90 29.80
CA ILE A 190 1.01 -5.61 31.06
C ILE A 190 1.60 -6.99 30.78
N CYS A 191 2.59 -7.37 31.59
CA CYS A 191 3.16 -8.70 31.56
C CYS A 191 2.67 -9.48 32.78
N ILE A 192 2.00 -10.61 32.55
CA ILE A 192 1.35 -11.39 33.60
C ILE A 192 1.68 -12.88 33.46
N PRO A 193 1.55 -13.70 34.52
CA PRO A 193 1.71 -15.14 34.38
C PRO A 193 0.68 -15.73 33.41
N LYS A 194 1.08 -16.76 32.67
CA LYS A 194 0.28 -17.40 31.62
C LYS A 194 -1.09 -17.87 32.12
N ALA A 195 -1.16 -18.42 33.33
CA ALA A 195 -2.37 -18.96 33.94
C ALA A 195 -3.39 -17.90 34.38
N CYS A 196 -2.96 -16.65 34.55
CA CYS A 196 -3.78 -15.60 35.16
C CYS A 196 -4.60 -14.81 34.16
N THR A 197 -5.81 -14.40 34.53
CA THR A 197 -6.50 -13.29 33.84
C THR A 197 -5.82 -11.95 34.14
N THR A 198 -6.05 -10.92 33.32
CA THR A 198 -5.53 -9.56 33.56
C THR A 198 -5.98 -9.03 34.93
N ARG A 199 -7.21 -9.34 35.34
CA ARG A 199 -7.78 -8.90 36.62
C ARG A 199 -7.10 -9.57 37.81
N GLU A 200 -7.00 -10.90 37.79
CA GLU A 200 -6.33 -11.66 38.87
C GLU A 200 -4.87 -11.24 39.02
N ALA A 201 -4.18 -10.98 37.91
CA ALA A 201 -2.81 -10.52 37.93
C ALA A 201 -2.68 -9.08 38.46
N ILE A 202 -3.56 -8.14 38.08
CA ILE A 202 -3.49 -6.77 38.61
C ILE A 202 -3.82 -6.77 40.11
N ASP A 203 -4.89 -7.45 40.53
CA ASP A 203 -5.28 -7.56 41.94
C ASP A 203 -4.19 -8.26 42.77
N GLY A 204 -3.62 -9.32 42.19
CA GLY A 204 -2.62 -10.18 42.81
C GLY A 204 -1.17 -9.74 42.61
N MET A 205 -0.84 -8.70 41.84
CA MET A 205 0.54 -8.23 41.70
C MET A 205 0.68 -6.73 42.02
N LEU A 206 -0.31 -5.91 41.67
CA LEU A 206 -0.23 -4.46 41.78
C LEU A 206 -1.08 -3.90 42.92
N PHE A 207 -2.39 -3.85 42.74
CA PHE A 207 -3.35 -3.29 43.70
C PHE A 207 -4.74 -3.83 43.42
N ASN A 208 -5.59 -3.85 44.45
CA ASN A 208 -6.97 -4.30 44.31
C ASN A 208 -7.79 -3.29 43.48
N THR A 209 -8.12 -3.67 42.25
CA THR A 209 -8.84 -2.87 41.26
C THR A 209 -10.20 -2.40 41.80
N THR A 210 -10.95 -3.26 42.48
CA THR A 210 -12.26 -2.94 43.04
C THR A 210 -12.20 -1.97 44.22
N ALA A 211 -11.15 -2.05 45.04
CA ALA A 211 -10.97 -1.15 46.17
C ALA A 211 -10.56 0.27 45.73
N VAL A 212 -9.76 0.37 44.66
CA VAL A 212 -9.29 1.65 44.10
C VAL A 212 -10.30 2.27 43.12
N GLY A 213 -11.27 1.48 42.63
CA GLY A 213 -12.22 1.92 41.59
C GLY A 213 -11.61 1.96 40.19
N PHE A 214 -10.51 1.23 39.96
CA PHE A 214 -9.78 1.25 38.69
C PHE A 214 -10.52 0.47 37.60
N GLN A 215 -10.93 1.17 36.54
CA GLN A 215 -11.62 0.61 35.39
C GLN A 215 -10.65 0.47 34.20
N TYR A 216 -10.74 -0.64 33.49
CA TYR A 216 -9.98 -0.86 32.28
C TYR A 216 -10.70 -1.86 31.38
N LYS A 217 -10.28 -1.92 30.12
CA LYS A 217 -10.77 -2.88 29.12
C LYS A 217 -9.58 -3.64 28.53
N ASP A 218 -9.69 -4.96 28.44
CA ASP A 218 -8.72 -5.79 27.73
C ASP A 218 -8.81 -5.55 26.21
N ASP A 219 -7.66 -5.36 25.56
CA ASP A 219 -7.58 -5.17 24.11
C ASP A 219 -7.20 -6.50 23.42
N PHE A 220 -6.00 -7.02 23.71
CA PHE A 220 -5.57 -8.35 23.26
C PHE A 220 -4.45 -8.91 24.14
N CYS A 221 -4.29 -10.23 24.12
CA CYS A 221 -3.19 -10.95 24.76
C CYS A 221 -2.46 -11.83 23.74
N ARG A 222 -1.16 -12.04 23.94
CA ARG A 222 -0.27 -12.87 23.11
C ARG A 222 0.44 -13.89 24.00
N LEU A 223 0.59 -15.09 23.45
CA LEU A 223 1.19 -16.26 24.11
C LEU A 223 2.33 -16.81 23.26
N PRO A 224 3.35 -17.44 23.88
CA PRO A 224 4.39 -18.11 23.11
C PRO A 224 3.78 -19.27 22.30
N GLY A 225 4.04 -19.30 20.99
CA GLY A 225 3.56 -20.36 20.10
C GLY A 225 2.10 -20.25 19.67
N ASP A 226 1.47 -19.09 19.80
CA ASP A 226 0.06 -18.85 19.46
C ASP A 226 -0.29 -18.79 17.96
N LYS A 227 0.65 -19.15 17.09
CA LYS A 227 0.47 -19.16 15.63
C LYS A 227 0.20 -20.59 15.14
N PRO A 228 -1.04 -20.94 14.75
CA PRO A 228 -1.35 -22.27 14.28
C PRO A 228 -0.81 -22.52 12.87
N TRP A 229 -0.38 -23.76 12.60
CA TRP A 229 -0.04 -24.20 11.25
C TRP A 229 -1.30 -24.45 10.43
N VAL A 230 -1.43 -23.74 9.32
CA VAL A 230 -2.60 -23.80 8.43
C VAL A 230 -2.25 -24.39 7.07
N ALA A 231 -3.23 -24.91 6.34
CA ALA A 231 -3.06 -25.46 4.99
C ALA A 231 -2.26 -24.53 4.05
N ALA A 232 -2.48 -23.22 4.15
CA ALA A 232 -1.74 -22.21 3.38
C ALA A 232 -0.22 -22.26 3.62
N ASP A 233 0.22 -22.55 4.85
CA ASP A 233 1.63 -22.62 5.23
C ASP A 233 2.31 -23.84 4.58
N TYR A 234 1.68 -25.01 4.66
CA TYR A 234 2.17 -26.22 3.99
C TYR A 234 2.25 -26.05 2.47
N ILE A 235 1.22 -25.45 1.86
CA ILE A 235 1.19 -25.18 0.42
C ILE A 235 2.32 -24.20 0.03
N ALA A 236 2.54 -23.15 0.83
CA ALA A 236 3.60 -22.19 0.58
C ALA A 236 4.99 -22.83 0.63
N ILE A 237 5.27 -23.64 1.66
CA ILE A 237 6.55 -24.35 1.80
C ILE A 237 6.80 -25.26 0.59
N VAL A 238 5.80 -26.04 0.18
CA VAL A 238 5.92 -26.94 -0.98
C VAL A 238 6.14 -26.17 -2.28
N ILE A 239 5.35 -25.13 -2.55
CA ILE A 239 5.45 -24.35 -3.80
C ILE A 239 6.77 -23.59 -3.87
N PHE A 240 7.12 -22.82 -2.84
CA PHE A 240 8.36 -22.04 -2.84
C PHE A 240 9.59 -22.94 -2.76
N GLY A 241 9.53 -24.06 -2.02
CA GLY A 241 10.57 -25.09 -2.02
C GLY A 241 10.79 -25.70 -3.40
N THR A 242 9.70 -26.01 -4.12
CA THR A 242 9.78 -26.54 -5.50
C THR A 242 10.38 -25.51 -6.46
N ILE A 243 9.95 -24.25 -6.40
CA ILE A 243 10.51 -23.16 -7.21
C ILE A 243 12.00 -23.00 -6.91
N ALA A 244 12.42 -23.04 -5.64
CA ALA A 244 13.82 -22.95 -5.26
C ALA A 244 14.66 -24.09 -5.85
N VAL A 245 14.19 -25.34 -5.73
CA VAL A 245 14.87 -26.52 -6.31
C VAL A 245 14.99 -26.40 -7.82
N ILE A 246 13.90 -26.07 -8.53
CA ILE A 246 13.92 -25.89 -10.00
C ILE A 246 14.87 -24.75 -10.39
N THR A 247 14.88 -23.66 -9.64
CA THR A 247 15.78 -22.51 -9.88
C THR A 247 17.25 -22.91 -9.72
N ILE A 248 17.59 -23.68 -8.68
CA ILE A 248 18.95 -24.20 -8.46
C ILE A 248 19.37 -25.13 -9.60
N LEU A 249 18.54 -26.12 -9.95
CA LEU A 249 18.82 -27.07 -11.02
C LEU A 249 18.95 -26.39 -12.39
N SER A 250 18.06 -25.44 -12.69
CA SER A 250 18.09 -24.66 -13.93
C SER A 250 19.34 -23.78 -14.02
N THR A 251 19.71 -23.12 -12.92
CA THR A 251 20.92 -22.29 -12.86
C THR A 251 22.19 -23.13 -13.00
N ALA A 252 22.25 -24.31 -12.36
CA ALA A 252 23.37 -25.25 -12.52
C ALA A 252 23.49 -25.77 -13.97
N TYR A 253 22.36 -26.11 -14.60
CA TYR A 253 22.33 -26.52 -16.01
C TYR A 253 22.85 -25.40 -16.93
N ASP A 254 22.42 -24.16 -16.68
CA ASP A 254 22.80 -22.98 -17.45
C ASP A 254 24.31 -22.68 -17.33
N ILE A 255 24.84 -22.63 -16.10
CA ILE A 255 26.27 -22.41 -15.85
C ILE A 255 27.11 -23.51 -16.51
N ARG A 256 26.71 -24.78 -16.35
CA ARG A 256 27.44 -25.91 -16.97
C ARG A 256 27.47 -25.81 -18.49
N HIS A 257 26.37 -25.50 -19.15
CA HIS A 257 26.32 -25.51 -20.62
C HIS A 257 26.87 -24.22 -21.25
N ASN A 258 26.59 -23.05 -20.66
CA ASN A 258 27.03 -21.77 -21.21
C ASN A 258 28.46 -21.39 -20.81
N ILE A 259 28.83 -21.58 -19.53
CA ILE A 259 30.12 -21.10 -19.03
C ILE A 259 31.19 -22.19 -19.15
N ILE A 260 30.90 -23.40 -18.65
CA ILE A 260 31.89 -24.49 -18.61
C ILE A 260 32.06 -25.13 -19.99
N LEU A 261 30.97 -25.61 -20.59
CA LEU A 261 31.00 -26.33 -21.87
C LEU A 261 31.01 -25.40 -23.11
N LYS A 262 30.82 -24.10 -22.93
CA LYS A 262 30.77 -23.07 -24.00
C LYS A 262 29.96 -23.50 -25.23
N ARG A 263 28.82 -24.19 -25.03
CA ARG A 263 27.99 -24.65 -26.15
C ARG A 263 27.32 -23.50 -26.87
N GLU A 264 27.09 -23.67 -28.17
CA GLU A 264 26.34 -22.70 -28.94
C GLU A 264 24.90 -22.54 -28.43
N PRO A 265 24.33 -21.32 -28.45
CA PRO A 265 22.99 -21.03 -27.92
C PRO A 265 21.86 -21.78 -28.63
N LYS A 266 22.10 -22.39 -29.79
CA LYS A 266 21.14 -23.25 -30.51
C LYS A 266 21.03 -24.65 -29.92
N GLN A 267 22.06 -25.13 -29.21
CA GLN A 267 22.11 -26.47 -28.63
C GLN A 267 21.59 -26.52 -27.18
N ILE A 268 21.26 -25.36 -26.60
CA ILE A 268 20.79 -25.24 -25.22
C ILE A 268 19.27 -25.26 -25.20
N ASN A 269 18.69 -26.13 -24.38
CA ASN A 269 17.25 -26.20 -24.24
C ASN A 269 16.73 -24.98 -23.44
N LYS A 270 16.01 -24.08 -24.12
CA LYS A 270 15.46 -22.85 -23.54
C LYS A 270 14.49 -23.11 -22.38
N LEU A 271 13.82 -24.26 -22.35
CA LEU A 271 12.94 -24.63 -21.26
C LEU A 271 13.73 -24.91 -19.97
N LEU A 272 14.82 -25.66 -20.07
CA LEU A 272 15.71 -25.97 -18.95
C LEU A 272 16.48 -24.75 -18.44
N GLN A 273 16.60 -23.70 -19.27
CA GLN A 273 17.22 -22.42 -18.91
C GLN A 273 16.21 -21.41 -18.32
N SER A 274 14.90 -21.68 -18.40
CA SER A 274 13.86 -20.68 -18.12
C SER A 274 13.87 -20.15 -16.68
N PHE A 275 14.24 -20.99 -15.71
CA PHE A 275 14.36 -20.65 -14.28
C PHE A 275 15.79 -20.28 -13.86
N SER A 276 16.73 -20.11 -14.79
CA SER A 276 18.11 -19.77 -14.43
C SER A 276 18.22 -18.33 -13.94
N VAL A 277 18.75 -18.17 -12.72
CA VAL A 277 19.04 -16.86 -12.12
C VAL A 277 20.03 -16.09 -12.97
N TYR A 278 21.06 -16.75 -13.51
CA TYR A 278 22.10 -16.10 -14.31
C TYR A 278 21.54 -15.47 -15.58
N THR A 279 20.79 -16.24 -16.38
CA THR A 279 20.22 -15.76 -17.65
C THR A 279 19.13 -14.71 -17.41
N ASN A 280 18.26 -14.92 -16.41
CA ASN A 280 17.20 -13.96 -16.09
C ASN A 280 17.77 -12.64 -15.55
N THR A 281 18.81 -12.69 -14.71
CA THR A 281 19.51 -11.49 -14.22
C THR A 281 20.21 -10.76 -15.37
N ARG A 282 20.93 -11.47 -16.24
CA ARG A 282 21.55 -10.87 -17.43
C ARG A 282 20.51 -10.20 -18.31
N ARG A 283 19.36 -10.83 -18.52
CA ARG A 283 18.25 -10.24 -19.29
C ARG A 283 17.68 -8.99 -18.63
N LEU A 284 17.57 -8.97 -17.31
CA LEU A 284 17.05 -7.84 -16.54
C LEU A 284 17.97 -6.61 -16.61
N VAL A 285 19.29 -6.82 -16.57
CA VAL A 285 20.32 -5.75 -16.59
C VAL A 285 20.76 -5.36 -18.00
N THR A 286 20.52 -6.19 -19.03
CA THR A 286 20.89 -5.86 -20.41
C THR A 286 19.80 -5.04 -21.11
N TYR A 287 20.20 -3.93 -21.75
CA TYR A 287 19.31 -3.01 -22.46
C TYR A 287 19.67 -2.87 -23.93
N THR A 288 18.73 -3.17 -24.80
CA THR A 288 18.82 -2.90 -26.24
C THR A 288 17.75 -1.88 -26.61
N SER A 289 18.13 -0.71 -27.12
CA SER A 289 17.17 0.29 -27.59
C SER A 289 16.47 -0.23 -28.86
N VAL A 290 15.13 -0.21 -28.85
CA VAL A 290 14.31 -0.66 -29.97
C VAL A 290 13.59 0.55 -30.56
N PRO A 291 13.63 0.77 -31.88
CA PRO A 291 12.92 1.90 -32.50
C PRO A 291 11.42 1.89 -32.15
N GLY A 292 10.91 3.04 -31.70
CA GLY A 292 9.51 3.22 -31.31
C GLY A 292 9.18 2.86 -29.86
N THR A 293 10.18 2.66 -28.99
CA THR A 293 9.97 2.61 -27.53
C THR A 293 9.85 4.01 -26.95
N LEU A 294 8.89 4.21 -26.06
CA LEU A 294 8.70 5.48 -25.34
C LEU A 294 9.62 5.50 -24.11
N GLU A 295 10.89 5.87 -24.29
CA GLU A 295 11.92 5.76 -23.23
C GLU A 295 11.59 6.60 -21.98
N CYS A 296 10.98 7.78 -22.13
CA CYS A 296 10.59 8.63 -21.01
C CYS A 296 9.58 7.96 -20.05
N LEU A 297 8.81 6.97 -20.51
CA LEU A 297 7.89 6.23 -19.64
C LEU A 297 8.62 5.41 -18.58
N ASP A 298 9.85 4.98 -18.86
CA ASP A 298 10.62 4.20 -17.89
C ASP A 298 10.98 5.07 -16.68
N GLY A 299 11.43 6.32 -16.91
CA GLY A 299 11.68 7.30 -15.85
C GLY A 299 10.41 7.71 -15.10
N ILE A 300 9.30 7.98 -15.80
CA ILE A 300 8.04 8.38 -15.15
C ILE A 300 7.55 7.29 -14.21
N ARG A 301 7.59 6.01 -14.63
CA ARG A 301 7.18 4.89 -13.76
C ARG A 301 8.05 4.79 -12.51
N VAL A 302 9.36 5.01 -12.62
CA VAL A 302 10.26 4.93 -11.47
C VAL A 302 10.01 6.09 -10.51
N MET A 303 9.89 7.32 -11.00
CA MET A 303 9.56 8.48 -10.16
C MET A 303 8.23 8.31 -9.44
N ALA A 304 7.20 7.85 -10.17
CA ALA A 304 5.89 7.54 -9.59
C ALA A 304 5.99 6.43 -8.54
N MET A 305 6.77 5.37 -8.79
CA MET A 305 6.95 4.29 -7.82
C MET A 305 7.70 4.77 -6.56
N LEU A 306 8.75 5.59 -6.71
CA LEU A 306 9.44 6.18 -5.57
C LEU A 306 8.49 7.03 -4.73
N TRP A 307 7.69 7.88 -5.38
CA TRP A 307 6.74 8.74 -4.68
C TRP A 307 5.64 7.93 -3.95
N VAL A 308 5.16 6.83 -4.53
CA VAL A 308 4.25 5.88 -3.84
C VAL A 308 4.91 5.26 -2.61
N ILE A 309 6.17 4.79 -2.71
CA ILE A 309 6.87 4.17 -1.57
C ILE A 309 7.06 5.20 -0.46
N VAL A 310 7.53 6.42 -0.77
CA VAL A 310 7.67 7.47 0.26
C VAL A 310 6.30 7.78 0.87
N GLY A 311 5.26 7.98 0.06
CA GLY A 311 3.90 8.26 0.53
C GLY A 311 3.39 7.18 1.50
N HIS A 312 3.55 5.90 1.16
CA HIS A 312 3.18 4.80 2.03
C HIS A 312 4.08 4.65 3.26
N THR A 313 5.37 5.01 3.20
CA THR A 313 6.21 5.09 4.41
C THR A 313 5.60 6.09 5.40
N TYR A 314 5.21 7.29 4.95
CA TYR A 314 4.56 8.28 5.83
C TYR A 314 3.20 7.77 6.35
N VAL A 315 2.34 7.27 5.47
CA VAL A 315 1.00 6.76 5.87
C VAL A 315 1.10 5.60 6.86
N THR A 316 1.99 4.65 6.64
CA THR A 316 2.18 3.52 7.58
C THR A 316 2.78 3.94 8.91
N LYS A 317 3.61 4.99 8.94
CA LYS A 317 4.11 5.59 10.19
C LYS A 317 3.06 6.41 10.94
N PHE A 318 2.15 7.06 10.21
CA PHE A 318 1.02 7.73 10.83
C PHE A 318 0.13 6.72 11.51
N ASN A 319 -0.32 5.68 10.78
CA ASN A 319 -1.17 4.62 11.30
C ASN A 319 -0.50 3.70 12.35
N GLU A 320 0.76 3.95 12.69
CA GLU A 320 1.50 3.21 13.71
C GLU A 320 1.36 3.89 15.08
N SER A 321 1.89 3.23 16.09
CA SER A 321 2.04 3.77 17.43
C SER A 321 3.05 4.91 17.49
N LEU A 322 2.58 6.12 17.79
CA LEU A 322 3.37 7.35 17.77
C LEU A 322 3.64 7.91 19.17
N ALA A 323 4.87 8.38 19.38
CA ALA A 323 5.28 9.07 20.60
C ALA A 323 4.91 10.56 20.62
N ASN A 324 4.74 11.20 19.45
CA ASN A 324 4.43 12.64 19.32
C ASN A 324 3.32 12.88 18.27
N PRO A 325 2.10 12.37 18.48
CA PRO A 325 1.01 12.46 17.50
C PRO A 325 0.59 13.90 17.15
N LEU A 326 0.75 14.85 18.08
CA LEU A 326 0.41 16.26 17.83
C LEU A 326 1.35 16.92 16.80
N ASP A 327 2.62 16.52 16.74
CA ASP A 327 3.57 17.02 15.74
C ASP A 327 3.23 16.53 14.35
N VAL A 328 2.73 15.29 14.23
CA VAL A 328 2.23 14.75 12.96
C VAL A 328 1.06 15.60 12.49
N LEU A 329 0.11 15.91 13.37
CA LEU A 329 -1.04 16.76 13.04
C LEU A 329 -0.59 18.17 12.60
N ASN A 330 0.33 18.79 13.34
CA ASN A 330 0.93 20.10 12.99
C ASN A 330 1.63 20.07 11.63
N TRP A 331 2.36 18.99 11.34
CA TRP A 331 3.05 18.86 10.07
C TRP A 331 2.05 18.65 8.93
N MET A 332 1.05 17.79 9.10
CA MET A 332 0.03 17.52 8.08
C MET A 332 -0.73 18.78 7.66
N THR A 333 -1.04 19.69 8.59
CA THR A 333 -1.70 20.98 8.27
C THR A 333 -0.76 22.02 7.66
N SER A 334 0.55 21.80 7.72
CA SER A 334 1.56 22.73 7.22
C SER A 334 1.72 22.65 5.70
N PHE A 335 2.19 23.75 5.10
CA PHE A 335 2.55 23.77 3.67
C PHE A 335 3.61 22.73 3.29
N SER A 336 4.48 22.36 4.24
CA SER A 336 5.58 21.42 4.01
C SER A 336 5.12 19.97 3.82
N SER A 337 3.86 19.63 4.15
CA SER A 337 3.33 18.28 3.95
C SER A 337 2.75 18.03 2.56
N LEU A 338 2.53 19.07 1.75
CA LEU A 338 1.78 18.98 0.49
C LEU A 338 2.33 17.94 -0.48
N TRP A 339 3.65 17.79 -0.53
CA TRP A 339 4.28 16.80 -1.39
C TRP A 339 3.96 15.33 -0.98
N ILE A 340 3.54 15.08 0.27
CA ILE A 340 3.04 13.78 0.75
C ILE A 340 1.52 13.71 0.71
N THR A 341 0.81 14.73 1.18
CA THR A 341 -0.66 14.69 1.24
C THR A 341 -1.28 14.67 -0.16
N SER A 342 -0.60 15.20 -1.17
CA SER A 342 -0.96 15.08 -2.60
C SER A 342 -0.43 13.81 -3.29
N ALA A 343 0.32 12.94 -2.60
CA ALA A 343 0.83 11.68 -3.18
C ALA A 343 -0.23 10.76 -3.82
N PRO A 344 -1.51 10.74 -3.38
CA PRO A 344 -2.56 9.95 -4.04
C PRO A 344 -2.75 10.18 -5.55
N PHE A 345 -2.40 11.37 -6.07
CA PHE A 345 -2.47 11.67 -7.50
C PHE A 345 -1.45 10.88 -8.33
N THR A 346 -0.38 10.37 -7.71
CA THR A 346 0.62 9.53 -8.37
C THR A 346 0.01 8.29 -9.02
N VAL A 347 -1.04 7.73 -8.42
CA VAL A 347 -1.71 6.54 -8.96
C VAL A 347 -2.39 6.86 -10.29
N ASP A 348 -2.89 8.08 -10.45
CA ASP A 348 -3.54 8.55 -11.67
C ASP A 348 -2.53 8.66 -12.84
N THR A 349 -1.24 8.86 -12.54
CA THR A 349 -0.15 8.75 -13.54
C THR A 349 -0.08 7.34 -14.12
N PHE A 350 -0.19 6.29 -13.31
CA PHE A 350 -0.14 4.92 -13.81
C PHE A 350 -1.39 4.55 -14.63
N PHE A 351 -2.58 5.02 -14.23
CA PHE A 351 -3.80 4.85 -15.04
C PHE A 351 -3.68 5.54 -16.40
N MET A 352 -3.15 6.76 -16.45
CA MET A 352 -2.89 7.48 -17.69
C MET A 352 -1.90 6.71 -18.59
N ILE A 353 -0.79 6.22 -18.04
CA ILE A 353 0.18 5.39 -18.78
C ILE A 353 -0.47 4.12 -19.33
N SER A 354 -1.33 3.47 -18.55
CA SER A 354 -2.05 2.26 -18.96
C SER A 354 -2.94 2.52 -20.17
N GLY A 355 -3.81 3.54 -20.11
CA GLY A 355 -4.68 3.92 -21.23
C GLY A 355 -3.89 4.34 -22.49
N LEU A 356 -2.79 5.07 -22.31
CA LEU A 356 -1.88 5.46 -23.39
C LEU A 356 -1.30 4.24 -24.10
N LEU A 357 -0.76 3.29 -23.34
CA LEU A 357 -0.13 2.10 -23.89
C LEU A 357 -1.14 1.15 -24.55
N VAL A 358 -2.35 1.05 -24.00
CA VAL A 358 -3.44 0.26 -24.61
C VAL A 358 -3.69 0.72 -26.04
N VAL A 359 -3.85 2.02 -26.29
CA VAL A 359 -4.05 2.54 -27.66
C VAL A 359 -2.76 2.48 -28.48
N TYR A 360 -1.64 2.96 -27.94
CA TYR A 360 -0.38 3.07 -28.69
C TYR A 360 0.14 1.72 -29.20
N THR A 361 -0.06 0.64 -28.42
CA THR A 361 0.40 -0.70 -28.79
C THR A 361 -0.57 -1.47 -29.68
N THR A 362 -1.88 -1.18 -29.62
CA THR A 362 -2.93 -1.89 -30.39
C THR A 362 -3.22 -1.23 -31.74
N ALA A 363 -3.23 0.11 -31.80
CA ALA A 363 -3.66 0.88 -32.97
C ALA A 363 -2.83 0.66 -34.24
N GLY A 364 -1.59 0.17 -34.11
CA GLY A 364 -0.74 -0.20 -35.25
C GLY A 364 -0.67 -1.70 -35.56
N LYS A 365 -1.31 -2.58 -34.77
CA LYS A 365 -1.15 -4.04 -34.86
C LYS A 365 -2.45 -4.79 -35.11
N LEU A 366 -3.58 -4.26 -34.67
CA LEU A 366 -4.89 -4.92 -34.80
C LEU A 366 -5.85 -4.06 -35.61
N THR A 367 -6.64 -4.73 -36.46
CA THR A 367 -7.84 -4.14 -37.09
C THR A 367 -9.07 -4.40 -36.20
N ARG A 368 -10.17 -3.67 -36.43
CA ARG A 368 -11.44 -3.84 -35.69
C ARG A 368 -11.91 -5.29 -35.62
N MET A 369 -11.87 -6.00 -36.75
CA MET A 369 -12.28 -7.40 -36.84
C MET A 369 -11.29 -8.35 -36.19
N ASN A 370 -9.99 -8.05 -36.29
CA ASN A 370 -8.97 -8.85 -35.63
C ASN A 370 -9.03 -8.70 -34.10
N LEU A 371 -9.41 -7.51 -33.60
CA LEU A 371 -9.62 -7.28 -32.17
C LEU A 371 -10.78 -8.13 -31.64
N LEU A 372 -11.95 -8.12 -32.31
CA LEU A 372 -13.10 -8.93 -31.87
C LEU A 372 -12.80 -10.43 -31.92
N LYS A 373 -12.14 -10.90 -32.98
CA LYS A 373 -11.75 -12.33 -33.09
C LYS A 373 -10.77 -12.75 -32.00
N ASN A 374 -9.79 -11.92 -31.69
CA ASN A 374 -8.73 -12.22 -30.71
C ASN A 374 -8.99 -11.60 -29.33
N LEU A 375 -10.24 -11.26 -29.00
CA LEU A 375 -10.58 -10.59 -27.75
C LEU A 375 -10.19 -11.42 -26.53
N HIS A 376 -10.37 -12.75 -26.62
CA HIS A 376 -9.95 -13.69 -25.57
C HIS A 376 -8.43 -13.67 -25.36
N PHE A 377 -7.63 -13.67 -26.44
CA PHE A 377 -6.17 -13.53 -26.33
C PHE A 377 -5.75 -12.14 -25.85
N PHE A 378 -6.49 -11.09 -26.19
CA PHE A 378 -6.23 -9.74 -25.71
C PHE A 378 -6.29 -9.67 -24.18
N TYR A 379 -7.35 -10.22 -23.58
CA TYR A 379 -7.48 -10.29 -22.12
C TYR A 379 -6.50 -11.30 -21.49
N LEU A 380 -6.41 -12.51 -22.05
CA LEU A 380 -5.57 -13.57 -21.50
C LEU A 380 -4.10 -13.16 -21.42
N ASN A 381 -3.56 -12.52 -22.47
CA ASN A 381 -2.17 -12.07 -22.48
C ASN A 381 -1.88 -11.06 -21.36
N ARG A 382 -2.84 -10.21 -21.00
CA ARG A 382 -2.66 -9.25 -19.92
C ARG A 382 -2.79 -9.89 -18.55
N LEU A 383 -3.79 -10.73 -18.36
CA LEU A 383 -4.00 -11.44 -17.09
C LEU A 383 -2.82 -12.35 -16.77
N LEU A 384 -2.33 -13.14 -17.74
CA LEU A 384 -1.18 -14.03 -17.56
C LEU A 384 0.13 -13.29 -17.28
N ARG A 385 0.25 -12.02 -17.68
CA ARG A 385 1.43 -11.21 -17.35
C ARG A 385 1.47 -10.83 -15.87
N MET A 386 0.32 -10.55 -15.25
CA MET A 386 0.24 -10.02 -13.88
C MET A 386 0.03 -11.15 -12.85
N PHE A 387 -0.63 -12.23 -13.26
CA PHE A 387 -0.98 -13.36 -12.40
C PHE A 387 0.20 -13.98 -11.62
N PRO A 388 1.38 -14.28 -12.19
CA PRO A 388 2.39 -15.09 -11.49
C PRO A 388 2.93 -14.42 -10.23
N VAL A 389 3.31 -13.14 -10.31
CA VAL A 389 3.84 -12.39 -9.16
C VAL A 389 2.75 -12.15 -8.13
N LEU A 390 1.54 -11.80 -8.57
CA LEU A 390 0.42 -11.58 -7.67
C LEU A 390 0.05 -12.86 -6.91
N ALA A 391 -0.05 -14.00 -7.59
CA ALA A 391 -0.36 -15.29 -6.98
C ALA A 391 0.71 -15.74 -5.97
N ALA A 392 1.99 -15.59 -6.34
CA ALA A 392 3.09 -15.86 -5.41
C ALA A 392 3.00 -14.97 -4.17
N PHE A 393 2.71 -13.68 -4.33
CA PHE A 393 2.64 -12.76 -3.20
C PHE A 393 1.38 -12.95 -2.33
N VAL A 394 0.25 -13.28 -2.93
CA VAL A 394 -0.97 -13.66 -2.19
C VAL A 394 -0.69 -14.87 -1.29
N LEU A 395 0.02 -15.88 -1.80
CA LEU A 395 0.42 -17.04 -1.00
C LEU A 395 1.40 -16.64 0.11
N LEU A 396 2.36 -15.75 -0.18
CA LEU A 396 3.29 -15.20 0.81
C LEU A 396 2.55 -14.47 1.96
N GLN A 397 1.57 -13.63 1.62
CA GLN A 397 0.75 -12.88 2.57
C GLN A 397 -0.16 -13.78 3.42
N ALA A 398 -0.69 -14.86 2.85
CA ALA A 398 -1.53 -15.82 3.56
C ALA A 398 -0.76 -16.76 4.51
N SER A 399 0.58 -16.79 4.40
CA SER A 399 1.44 -17.72 5.13
C SER A 399 2.69 -17.06 5.74
N ILE A 400 3.81 -17.05 5.01
CA ILE A 400 5.17 -16.72 5.48
C ILE A 400 5.26 -15.36 6.16
N LEU A 401 4.52 -14.34 5.70
CA LEU A 401 4.59 -13.01 6.32
C LEU A 401 4.12 -13.00 7.79
N ASN A 402 3.23 -13.91 8.21
CA ASN A 402 2.83 -14.04 9.60
C ASN A 402 3.89 -14.75 10.47
N TRP A 403 4.76 -15.55 9.85
CA TRP A 403 5.78 -16.36 10.51
C TRP A 403 7.16 -15.70 10.60
N ILE A 404 7.42 -14.66 9.81
CA ILE A 404 8.76 -14.08 9.68
C ILE A 404 9.26 -13.36 10.94
N SER A 405 8.35 -12.84 11.77
CA SER A 405 8.67 -12.13 13.02
C SER A 405 7.47 -12.15 13.96
N ASP A 406 7.61 -11.49 15.10
CA ASP A 406 6.50 -11.12 16.00
C ASP A 406 6.71 -9.70 16.55
N GLY A 407 5.72 -9.19 17.28
CA GLY A 407 5.80 -7.89 17.95
C GLY A 407 4.49 -7.47 18.64
N PRO A 408 4.51 -6.37 19.40
CA PRO A 408 3.33 -5.91 20.15
C PRO A 408 2.18 -5.52 19.20
N ASN A 409 2.49 -4.96 18.01
CA ASN A 409 1.50 -4.56 17.01
C ASN A 409 1.31 -5.61 15.89
N TRP A 410 1.59 -6.90 16.16
CA TRP A 410 1.48 -7.96 15.15
C TRP A 410 0.03 -8.23 14.71
N THR A 411 -0.97 -7.76 15.45
CA THR A 411 -2.40 -7.84 15.11
C THR A 411 -2.69 -7.27 13.71
N THR A 412 -1.97 -6.23 13.27
CA THR A 412 -2.09 -5.65 11.92
C THR A 412 -1.68 -6.65 10.82
N VAL A 413 -0.58 -7.37 11.00
CA VAL A 413 -0.11 -8.40 10.06
C VAL A 413 -1.03 -9.62 10.11
N ALA A 414 -1.46 -10.02 11.30
CA ALA A 414 -2.41 -11.11 11.51
C ALA A 414 -3.75 -10.85 10.82
N GLN A 415 -4.27 -9.61 10.91
CA GLN A 415 -5.50 -9.22 10.22
C GLN A 415 -5.36 -9.24 8.69
N SER A 416 -4.22 -8.77 8.17
CA SER A 416 -3.92 -8.85 6.73
C SER A 416 -3.85 -10.30 6.27
N THR A 417 -3.26 -11.17 7.08
CA THR A 417 -3.17 -12.62 6.85
C THR A 417 -4.56 -13.26 6.86
N ASN A 418 -5.41 -12.94 7.83
CA ASN A 418 -6.80 -13.43 7.92
C ASN A 418 -7.62 -13.01 6.70
N SER A 419 -7.56 -11.71 6.36
CA SER A 419 -8.23 -11.17 5.18
C SER A 419 -7.75 -11.88 3.92
N CYS A 420 -6.46 -12.23 3.84
CA CYS A 420 -5.94 -12.95 2.71
C CYS A 420 -6.38 -14.42 2.64
N ARG A 421 -6.39 -15.14 3.76
CA ARG A 421 -6.85 -16.55 3.82
C ARG A 421 -8.31 -16.70 3.38
N VAL A 422 -9.14 -15.68 3.61
CA VAL A 422 -10.55 -15.65 3.20
C VAL A 422 -10.75 -15.10 1.77
N PHE A 423 -10.08 -14.01 1.42
CA PHE A 423 -10.35 -13.23 0.20
C PHE A 423 -9.23 -13.25 -0.86
N TRP A 424 -8.34 -14.25 -0.83
CA TRP A 424 -7.30 -14.42 -1.86
C TRP A 424 -7.89 -14.50 -3.27
N TRP A 425 -9.02 -15.19 -3.44
CA TRP A 425 -9.66 -15.41 -4.74
C TRP A 425 -10.16 -14.11 -5.38
N SER A 426 -10.74 -13.19 -4.59
CA SER A 426 -11.23 -11.91 -5.12
C SER A 426 -10.10 -11.02 -5.59
N THR A 427 -8.92 -11.15 -4.96
CA THR A 427 -7.69 -10.45 -5.34
C THR A 427 -7.12 -10.99 -6.66
N LEU A 428 -7.10 -12.32 -6.86
CA LEU A 428 -6.65 -12.93 -8.13
C LEU A 428 -7.61 -12.68 -9.29
N LEU A 429 -8.91 -12.56 -9.00
CA LEU A 429 -9.94 -12.21 -9.99
C LEU A 429 -10.03 -10.70 -10.25
N HIS A 430 -9.29 -9.86 -9.52
CA HIS A 430 -9.29 -8.41 -9.68
C HIS A 430 -10.65 -7.75 -9.44
N ILE A 431 -11.41 -8.21 -8.44
CA ILE A 431 -12.75 -7.69 -8.08
C ILE A 431 -12.86 -7.29 -6.60
N GLN A 432 -11.76 -7.33 -5.85
CA GLN A 432 -11.74 -7.08 -4.41
C GLN A 432 -12.20 -5.66 -4.01
N ASN A 433 -12.09 -4.68 -4.91
CA ASN A 433 -12.56 -3.32 -4.68
C ASN A 433 -14.09 -3.17 -4.70
N TYR A 434 -14.83 -4.18 -5.19
CA TYR A 434 -16.29 -4.22 -5.13
C TYR A 434 -16.81 -5.24 -4.12
N VAL A 435 -16.15 -6.39 -3.99
CA VAL A 435 -16.61 -7.48 -3.12
C VAL A 435 -16.30 -7.20 -1.64
N ASN A 436 -15.09 -6.75 -1.34
CA ASN A 436 -14.58 -6.65 0.03
C ASN A 436 -13.61 -5.47 0.21
N PRO A 437 -14.05 -4.22 -0.01
CA PRO A 437 -13.17 -3.05 0.03
C PRO A 437 -12.52 -2.82 1.40
N GLY A 438 -13.18 -3.23 2.50
CA GLY A 438 -12.62 -3.12 3.86
C GLY A 438 -11.64 -4.24 4.24
N HIS A 439 -11.67 -5.39 3.57
CA HIS A 439 -10.90 -6.59 3.95
C HIS A 439 -10.19 -7.21 2.76
N MET A 440 -9.37 -6.42 2.04
CA MET A 440 -8.60 -6.90 0.90
C MET A 440 -7.40 -7.75 1.35
N CYS A 441 -7.07 -8.84 0.64
CA CYS A 441 -5.88 -9.66 0.93
C CYS A 441 -4.58 -8.82 0.82
N VAL A 442 -4.43 -8.10 -0.29
CA VAL A 442 -3.26 -7.23 -0.56
C VAL A 442 -3.81 -5.84 -0.85
N ALA A 443 -3.86 -4.97 0.15
CA ALA A 443 -4.60 -3.70 0.09
C ALA A 443 -4.27 -2.88 -1.17
N GLN A 444 -2.99 -2.65 -1.43
CA GLN A 444 -2.49 -1.87 -2.57
C GLN A 444 -2.92 -2.43 -3.95
N THR A 445 -3.34 -3.69 -4.07
CA THR A 445 -3.77 -4.23 -5.38
C THR A 445 -5.13 -3.72 -5.84
N TRP A 446 -5.82 -2.87 -5.06
CA TRP A 446 -7.02 -2.16 -5.52
C TRP A 446 -6.75 -1.41 -6.84
N TYR A 447 -5.57 -0.79 -6.97
CA TYR A 447 -5.14 -0.09 -8.19
C TYR A 447 -5.10 -1.06 -9.38
N LEU A 448 -4.51 -2.24 -9.16
CA LEU A 448 -4.39 -3.28 -10.17
C LEU A 448 -5.77 -3.79 -10.61
N ALA A 449 -6.71 -3.90 -9.67
CA ALA A 449 -8.09 -4.28 -9.99
C ALA A 449 -8.77 -3.26 -10.90
N VAL A 450 -8.71 -1.98 -10.53
CA VAL A 450 -9.24 -0.87 -11.35
C VAL A 450 -8.58 -0.86 -12.74
N ASP A 451 -7.27 -1.05 -12.83
CA ASP A 451 -6.52 -1.10 -14.09
C ASP A 451 -6.88 -2.30 -14.98
N VAL A 452 -7.22 -3.46 -14.39
CA VAL A 452 -7.76 -4.63 -15.11
C VAL A 452 -9.18 -4.38 -15.58
N GLN A 453 -10.03 -3.82 -14.74
CA GLN A 453 -11.43 -3.53 -15.08
C GLN A 453 -11.51 -2.51 -16.22
N MET A 454 -10.73 -1.44 -16.20
CA MET A 454 -10.66 -0.48 -17.30
C MET A 454 -10.10 -1.10 -18.58
N HIS A 455 -9.12 -2.01 -18.47
CA HIS A 455 -8.63 -2.73 -19.63
C HIS A 455 -9.68 -3.67 -20.24
N ILE A 456 -10.50 -4.32 -19.42
CA ILE A 456 -11.63 -5.14 -19.87
C ILE A 456 -12.68 -4.26 -20.59
N LEU A 457 -12.91 -3.03 -20.13
CA LEU A 457 -13.82 -2.09 -20.78
C LEU A 457 -13.22 -1.42 -22.04
N SER A 458 -11.89 -1.34 -22.15
CA SER A 458 -11.19 -0.63 -23.21
C SER A 458 -11.58 -1.04 -24.65
N PRO A 459 -11.93 -2.30 -24.97
CA PRO A 459 -12.34 -2.69 -26.32
C PRO A 459 -13.61 -1.99 -26.82
N LEU A 460 -14.50 -1.54 -25.93
CA LEU A 460 -15.68 -0.77 -26.29
C LEU A 460 -15.30 0.54 -26.99
N VAL A 461 -14.22 1.18 -26.55
CA VAL A 461 -13.68 2.40 -27.15
C VAL A 461 -12.71 2.07 -28.29
N LEU A 462 -11.83 1.09 -28.09
CA LEU A 462 -10.85 0.68 -29.11
C LEU A 462 -11.51 0.24 -30.42
N PHE A 463 -12.66 -0.44 -30.36
CA PHE A 463 -13.38 -0.85 -31.56
C PHE A 463 -13.63 0.32 -32.52
N TRP A 464 -13.96 1.50 -32.00
CA TRP A 464 -14.18 2.70 -32.80
C TRP A 464 -12.87 3.42 -33.14
N VAL A 465 -11.90 3.43 -32.22
CA VAL A 465 -10.57 4.04 -32.43
C VAL A 465 -9.76 3.34 -33.52
N LEU A 466 -9.87 2.00 -33.61
CA LEU A 466 -9.23 1.18 -34.65
C LEU A 466 -9.91 1.31 -36.02
N GLY A 467 -10.96 2.13 -36.14
CA GLY A 467 -11.64 2.41 -37.39
C GLY A 467 -10.82 3.29 -38.34
N THR A 468 -11.13 3.22 -39.64
CA THR A 468 -10.44 3.98 -40.68
C THR A 468 -10.73 5.49 -40.60
N ARG A 469 -11.86 5.89 -40.00
CA ARG A 469 -12.31 7.30 -39.97
C ARG A 469 -11.85 7.98 -38.68
N ARG A 470 -10.91 8.94 -38.80
CA ARG A 470 -10.39 9.73 -37.67
C ARG A 470 -11.48 10.45 -36.87
N ARG A 471 -12.51 10.99 -37.53
CA ARG A 471 -13.63 11.66 -36.85
C ARG A 471 -14.34 10.72 -35.87
N VAL A 472 -14.54 9.45 -36.24
CA VAL A 472 -15.20 8.45 -35.40
C VAL A 472 -14.35 8.09 -34.17
N ALA A 473 -13.03 7.99 -34.35
CA ALA A 473 -12.11 7.75 -33.24
C ALA A 473 -12.14 8.90 -32.21
N TRP A 474 -12.10 10.15 -32.69
CA TRP A 474 -12.19 11.33 -31.83
C TRP A 474 -13.54 11.41 -31.11
N THR A 475 -14.66 11.19 -31.80
CA THR A 475 -15.98 11.18 -31.15
C THR A 475 -16.10 10.08 -30.10
N ALA A 476 -15.53 8.90 -30.35
CA ALA A 476 -15.56 7.80 -29.39
C ALA A 476 -14.74 8.13 -28.13
N LEU A 477 -13.55 8.72 -28.29
CA LEU A 477 -12.70 9.13 -27.17
C LEU A 477 -13.35 10.26 -26.35
N THR A 478 -13.96 11.26 -27.00
CA THR A 478 -14.64 12.35 -26.29
C THR A 478 -15.89 11.87 -25.57
N VAL A 479 -16.69 11.00 -26.20
CA VAL A 479 -17.87 10.40 -25.54
C VAL A 479 -17.44 9.55 -24.35
N ALA A 480 -16.40 8.73 -24.49
CA ALA A 480 -15.87 7.94 -23.38
C ALA A 480 -15.40 8.82 -22.20
N MET A 481 -14.73 9.94 -22.50
CA MET A 481 -14.31 10.90 -21.49
C MET A 481 -15.50 11.56 -20.76
N ILE A 482 -16.54 11.95 -21.49
CA ILE A 482 -17.77 12.52 -20.91
C ILE A 482 -18.48 11.47 -20.05
N LEU A 483 -18.60 10.23 -20.55
CA LEU A 483 -19.19 9.10 -19.80
C LEU A 483 -18.38 8.69 -18.58
N ALA A 484 -17.10 9.02 -18.52
CA ALA A 484 -16.27 8.85 -17.33
C ALA A 484 -16.53 9.96 -16.30
N LEU A 485 -16.54 11.22 -16.74
CA LEU A 485 -16.61 12.39 -15.86
C LEU A 485 -18.00 12.66 -15.30
N VAL A 486 -19.05 12.58 -16.12
CA VAL A 486 -20.41 12.97 -15.72
C VAL A 486 -20.94 12.03 -14.63
N PRO A 487 -20.96 10.70 -14.79
CA PRO A 487 -21.50 9.83 -13.76
C PRO A 487 -20.63 9.81 -12.49
N ALA A 488 -19.31 9.95 -12.62
CA ALA A 488 -18.42 10.08 -11.45
C ALA A 488 -18.72 11.36 -10.65
N THR A 489 -18.96 12.48 -11.34
CA THR A 489 -19.33 13.76 -10.71
C THR A 489 -20.71 13.68 -10.07
N VAL A 490 -21.69 13.11 -10.76
CA VAL A 490 -23.05 12.91 -10.21
C VAL A 490 -23.00 12.03 -8.97
N TYR A 491 -22.23 10.93 -9.01
CA TYR A 491 -22.04 10.06 -7.84
C TYR A 491 -21.41 10.82 -6.67
N ASN A 492 -20.43 11.67 -6.94
CA ASN A 492 -19.77 12.49 -5.93
C ASN A 492 -20.70 13.52 -5.28
N VAL A 493 -21.55 14.19 -6.08
CA VAL A 493 -22.56 15.15 -5.58
C VAL A 493 -23.60 14.45 -4.72
N ILE A 494 -24.10 13.29 -5.14
CA ILE A 494 -25.16 12.58 -4.42
C ILE A 494 -24.68 12.03 -3.08
N MET A 495 -23.43 11.57 -3.01
CA MET A 495 -22.88 10.90 -1.83
C MET A 495 -22.11 11.84 -0.89
N GLU A 496 -21.98 13.11 -1.25
CA GLU A 496 -21.35 14.18 -0.45
C GLU A 496 -19.95 13.82 0.08
N PHE A 497 -19.09 13.25 -0.77
CA PHE A 497 -17.75 12.84 -0.33
C PHE A 497 -16.84 14.03 0.03
N PRO A 498 -15.93 13.86 1.02
CA PRO A 498 -14.86 14.82 1.27
C PRO A 498 -13.88 14.89 0.08
N ALA A 499 -13.12 15.97 -0.02
CA ALA A 499 -12.22 16.23 -1.17
C ALA A 499 -10.99 15.33 -1.29
N GLY A 500 -10.65 14.57 -0.26
CA GLY A 500 -9.42 13.78 -0.23
C GLY A 500 -9.43 12.69 0.83
N PRO A 501 -8.39 11.83 0.85
CA PRO A 501 -8.29 10.74 1.82
C PRO A 501 -8.01 11.23 3.24
N VAL A 502 -7.54 12.47 3.41
CA VAL A 502 -7.33 13.10 4.71
C VAL A 502 -7.98 14.48 4.66
N THR A 503 -9.05 14.65 5.43
CA THR A 503 -9.75 15.92 5.65
C THR A 503 -9.97 16.06 7.14
N ILE A 504 -9.33 17.04 7.77
CA ILE A 504 -9.23 17.09 9.25
C ILE A 504 -10.61 17.36 9.86
N SER A 505 -11.40 18.27 9.28
CA SER A 505 -12.77 18.57 9.73
C SER A 505 -13.73 17.38 9.62
N ARG A 506 -13.44 16.42 8.73
CA ARG A 506 -14.28 15.24 8.44
C ARG A 506 -13.53 13.93 8.65
N ALA A 507 -12.65 13.89 9.65
CA ALA A 507 -11.76 12.75 9.93
C ALA A 507 -12.50 11.41 10.13
N SER A 508 -13.72 11.43 10.69
CA SER A 508 -14.54 10.23 10.89
C SER A 508 -14.99 9.56 9.59
N GLU A 509 -15.02 10.29 8.47
CA GLU A 509 -15.50 9.81 7.18
C GLU A 509 -14.37 9.25 6.28
N GLN A 510 -13.12 9.25 6.75
CA GLN A 510 -11.95 8.79 6.00
C GLN A 510 -12.14 7.37 5.45
N ALA A 511 -12.61 6.42 6.26
CA ALA A 511 -12.84 5.05 5.83
C ALA A 511 -13.94 4.96 4.77
N TYR A 512 -15.02 5.74 4.93
CA TYR A 512 -16.12 5.80 3.99
C TYR A 512 -15.67 6.33 2.62
N TYR A 513 -14.87 7.40 2.60
CA TYR A 513 -14.23 7.91 1.38
C TYR A 513 -13.32 6.87 0.73
N MET A 514 -12.48 6.20 1.53
CA MET A 514 -11.54 5.21 1.00
C MET A 514 -12.26 4.04 0.32
N PHE A 515 -13.31 3.49 0.93
CA PHE A 515 -14.01 2.31 0.41
C PHE A 515 -14.97 2.62 -0.74
N ASN A 516 -15.66 3.76 -0.71
CA ASN A 516 -16.72 4.06 -1.68
C ASN A 516 -16.28 4.98 -2.82
N TYR A 517 -15.32 5.88 -2.57
CA TYR A 517 -14.83 6.83 -3.57
C TYR A 517 -13.42 6.49 -4.07
N TYR A 518 -12.45 6.27 -3.17
CA TYR A 518 -11.03 6.21 -3.54
C TYR A 518 -10.66 4.97 -4.37
N VAL A 519 -11.16 3.79 -3.98
CA VAL A 519 -10.91 2.49 -4.64
C VAL A 519 -11.94 2.13 -5.71
N ASN A 520 -12.89 3.02 -5.98
CA ASN A 520 -13.96 2.81 -6.94
C ASN A 520 -13.50 3.06 -8.38
N THR A 521 -13.84 2.16 -9.30
CA THR A 521 -13.43 2.26 -10.71
C THR A 521 -14.09 3.43 -11.44
N LEU A 522 -15.33 3.77 -11.09
CA LEU A 522 -16.07 4.86 -11.73
C LEU A 522 -15.37 6.21 -11.50
N THR A 523 -15.03 6.50 -10.25
CA THR A 523 -14.39 7.76 -9.84
C THR A 523 -12.94 7.87 -10.32
N ARG A 524 -12.31 6.73 -10.63
CA ARG A 524 -10.90 6.64 -11.08
C ARG A 524 -10.71 6.45 -12.58
N CYS A 525 -11.76 6.36 -13.38
CA CYS A 525 -11.60 6.02 -14.79
C CYS A 525 -11.15 7.18 -15.70
N SER A 526 -11.32 8.44 -15.28
CA SER A 526 -11.00 9.61 -16.12
C SER A 526 -9.53 9.73 -16.55
N PRO A 527 -8.51 9.48 -15.70
CA PRO A 527 -7.10 9.51 -16.12
C PRO A 527 -6.77 8.46 -17.19
N PHE A 528 -7.43 7.30 -17.15
CA PHE A 528 -7.23 6.24 -18.15
C PHE A 528 -7.69 6.68 -19.54
N PHE A 529 -8.87 7.32 -19.64
CA PHE A 529 -9.36 7.85 -20.92
C PHE A 529 -8.54 9.03 -21.44
N VAL A 530 -8.01 9.90 -20.55
CA VAL A 530 -6.99 10.89 -20.93
C VAL A 530 -5.76 10.20 -21.54
N GLY A 531 -5.31 9.12 -20.92
CA GLY A 531 -4.27 8.25 -21.45
C GLY A 531 -4.58 7.76 -22.86
N MET A 532 -5.78 7.22 -23.10
CA MET A 532 -6.21 6.75 -24.42
C MET A 532 -6.17 7.87 -25.49
N ILE A 533 -6.55 9.11 -25.12
CA ILE A 533 -6.49 10.28 -26.00
C ILE A 533 -5.04 10.56 -26.42
N TYR A 534 -4.11 10.65 -25.46
CA TYR A 534 -2.69 10.85 -25.76
C TYR A 534 -2.07 9.67 -26.51
N GLY A 535 -2.50 8.43 -26.21
CA GLY A 535 -2.10 7.24 -26.94
C GLY A 535 -2.50 7.29 -28.43
N TYR A 536 -3.70 7.80 -28.73
CA TYR A 536 -4.15 8.00 -30.11
C TYR A 536 -3.39 9.14 -30.80
N LEU A 537 -3.12 10.25 -30.11
CA LEU A 537 -2.28 11.35 -30.62
C LEU A 537 -0.88 10.88 -31.01
N LEU A 538 -0.23 10.10 -30.14
CA LEU A 538 1.08 9.51 -30.40
C LEU A 538 1.04 8.50 -31.54
N HIS A 539 -0.06 7.74 -31.67
CA HIS A 539 -0.23 6.81 -32.77
C HIS A 539 -0.35 7.52 -34.13
N LEU A 540 -1.16 8.58 -34.21
CA LEU A 540 -1.34 9.36 -35.45
C LEU A 540 -0.06 10.04 -35.94
N ASN A 541 0.79 10.45 -35.00
CA ASN A 541 2.04 11.16 -35.27
C ASN A 541 3.26 10.23 -35.27
N LYS A 542 3.05 8.91 -35.27
CA LYS A 542 4.15 7.94 -35.23
C LYS A 542 5.06 8.09 -36.45
N GLY A 543 6.34 8.38 -36.21
CA GLY A 543 7.35 8.57 -37.26
C GLY A 543 7.23 9.89 -38.02
N ARG A 544 6.37 10.82 -37.59
CA ARG A 544 6.25 12.17 -38.15
C ARG A 544 6.88 13.17 -37.21
N VAL A 545 7.61 14.13 -37.78
CA VAL A 545 8.10 15.30 -37.02
C VAL A 545 6.95 16.29 -36.92
N VAL A 546 6.40 16.44 -35.71
CA VAL A 546 5.35 17.42 -35.43
C VAL A 546 6.02 18.77 -35.18
N MET A 547 5.78 19.74 -36.07
CA MET A 547 6.30 21.09 -35.94
C MET A 547 5.33 21.95 -35.10
N ILE A 548 5.69 22.20 -33.84
CA ILE A 548 4.97 23.06 -32.92
C ILE A 548 5.78 24.35 -32.78
N SER A 549 5.12 25.51 -32.86
CA SER A 549 5.81 26.78 -32.65
C SER A 549 6.37 26.83 -31.22
N LYS A 550 7.54 27.45 -31.03
CA LYS A 550 8.16 27.60 -29.70
C LYS A 550 7.20 28.28 -28.71
N LEU A 551 6.43 29.25 -29.18
CA LEU A 551 5.41 29.94 -28.38
C LEU A 551 4.33 28.96 -27.91
N SER A 552 3.74 28.19 -28.82
CA SER A 552 2.71 27.20 -28.48
C SER A 552 3.23 26.13 -27.52
N ALA A 553 4.44 25.62 -27.74
CA ALA A 553 5.06 24.64 -26.83
C ALA A 553 5.29 25.22 -25.43
N THR A 554 5.73 26.48 -25.34
CA THR A 554 5.94 27.18 -24.06
C THR A 554 4.61 27.42 -23.34
N VAL A 555 3.57 27.86 -24.05
CA VAL A 555 2.22 28.03 -23.48
C VAL A 555 1.69 26.71 -22.95
N LEU A 556 1.82 25.60 -23.69
CA LEU A 556 1.35 24.29 -23.23
C LEU A 556 2.14 23.78 -22.01
N TRP A 557 3.44 24.04 -21.94
CA TRP A 557 4.22 23.79 -20.73
C TRP A 557 3.75 24.62 -19.54
N LEU A 558 3.53 25.94 -19.73
CA LEU A 558 2.99 26.82 -18.69
C LEU A 558 1.62 26.34 -18.20
N CYS A 559 0.72 25.98 -19.13
CA CYS A 559 -0.58 25.42 -18.78
C CYS A 559 -0.44 24.11 -17.99
N ALA A 560 0.44 23.20 -18.40
CA ALA A 560 0.67 21.93 -17.70
C ALA A 560 1.25 22.14 -16.29
N THR A 561 2.17 23.10 -16.13
CA THR A 561 2.76 23.42 -14.81
C THR A 561 1.75 24.11 -13.90
N ILE A 562 0.95 25.05 -14.42
CA ILE A 562 -0.12 25.71 -13.66
C ILE A 562 -1.14 24.66 -13.21
N LEU A 563 -1.60 23.81 -14.12
CA LEU A 563 -2.58 22.77 -13.83
C LEU A 563 -2.08 21.80 -12.76
N SER A 564 -0.83 21.33 -12.87
CA SER A 564 -0.21 20.47 -11.87
C SER A 564 -0.09 21.17 -10.52
N THR A 565 0.39 22.41 -10.50
CA THR A 565 0.58 23.18 -9.26
C THR A 565 -0.77 23.44 -8.58
N THR A 566 -1.82 23.79 -9.32
CA THR A 566 -3.17 23.97 -8.76
C THR A 566 -3.70 22.69 -8.13
N VAL A 567 -3.46 21.52 -8.73
CA VAL A 567 -3.85 20.22 -8.15
C VAL A 567 -3.10 19.92 -6.84
N PHE A 568 -1.83 20.30 -6.73
CA PHE A 568 -1.09 20.18 -5.47
C PHE A 568 -1.63 21.16 -4.42
N MET A 569 -1.79 22.43 -4.80
CA MET A 569 -2.21 23.49 -3.89
C MET A 569 -3.65 23.32 -3.40
N SER A 570 -4.52 22.64 -4.16
CA SER A 570 -5.90 22.36 -3.75
C SER A 570 -5.98 21.46 -2.52
N SER A 571 -4.92 20.70 -2.19
CA SER A 571 -4.85 19.86 -0.99
C SER A 571 -4.69 20.68 0.30
N TYR A 572 -4.07 21.88 0.23
CA TYR A 572 -3.79 22.71 1.40
C TYR A 572 -5.03 23.16 2.19
N PRO A 573 -6.06 23.75 1.56
CA PRO A 573 -7.19 24.26 2.31
C PRO A 573 -8.05 23.13 2.91
N ILE A 574 -8.11 21.95 2.28
CA ILE A 574 -8.83 20.76 2.78
C ILE A 574 -8.22 20.22 4.09
N LEU A 575 -6.93 20.48 4.30
CA LEU A 575 -6.21 20.04 5.49
C LEU A 575 -6.42 20.97 6.69
N GLN A 576 -7.06 22.13 6.51
CA GLN A 576 -7.32 23.03 7.64
C GLN A 576 -8.54 22.57 8.45
N SER A 577 -8.52 22.81 9.75
CA SER A 577 -9.58 22.35 10.67
C SER A 577 -10.91 23.08 10.48
N ASP A 578 -10.89 24.27 9.89
CA ASP A 578 -12.05 25.12 9.57
C ASP A 578 -12.65 24.85 8.18
N TRP A 579 -12.12 23.87 7.45
CA TRP A 579 -12.60 23.54 6.11
C TRP A 579 -14.00 22.93 6.13
N ASP A 580 -14.97 23.66 5.58
CA ASP A 580 -16.33 23.18 5.36
C ASP A 580 -16.88 23.76 4.05
N ASN A 581 -16.67 23.05 2.93
CA ASN A 581 -17.23 23.45 1.65
C ASN A 581 -17.44 22.27 0.68
N GLN A 582 -18.63 21.69 0.71
CA GLN A 582 -18.99 20.54 -0.13
C GLN A 582 -18.91 20.82 -1.64
N ALA A 583 -19.18 22.06 -2.08
CA ALA A 583 -19.14 22.41 -3.50
C ALA A 583 -17.70 22.41 -4.03
N VAL A 584 -16.76 22.91 -3.23
CA VAL A 584 -15.33 22.85 -3.57
C VAL A 584 -14.82 21.41 -3.49
N ASP A 585 -15.25 20.64 -2.49
CA ASP A 585 -14.88 19.22 -2.37
C ASP A 585 -15.26 18.43 -3.61
N THR A 586 -16.50 18.63 -4.06
CA THR A 586 -17.02 18.00 -5.28
C THR A 586 -16.18 18.41 -6.50
N THR A 587 -15.88 19.71 -6.62
CA THR A 587 -15.10 20.26 -7.74
C THR A 587 -13.69 19.69 -7.78
N ILE A 588 -13.01 19.62 -6.64
CA ILE A 588 -11.64 19.10 -6.52
C ILE A 588 -11.63 17.62 -6.93
N ASN A 589 -12.53 16.81 -6.39
CA ASN A 589 -12.64 15.39 -6.69
C ASN A 589 -12.94 15.12 -8.19
N SER A 590 -13.77 15.96 -8.83
CA SER A 590 -14.14 15.79 -10.24
C SER A 590 -13.07 16.26 -11.24
N VAL A 591 -12.35 17.34 -10.94
CA VAL A 591 -11.45 18.01 -11.90
C VAL A 591 -9.98 17.65 -11.69
N SER A 592 -9.53 17.43 -10.46
CA SER A 592 -8.08 17.32 -10.18
C SER A 592 -7.42 16.10 -10.82
N ARG A 593 -8.12 14.96 -10.86
CA ARG A 593 -7.62 13.70 -11.45
C ARG A 593 -7.40 13.78 -12.96
N PRO A 594 -8.39 14.19 -13.78
CA PRO A 594 -8.17 14.36 -15.21
C PRO A 594 -7.20 15.52 -15.50
N ALA A 595 -7.20 16.57 -14.69
CA ALA A 595 -6.25 17.69 -14.80
C ALA A 595 -4.79 17.22 -14.65
N TRP A 596 -4.51 16.44 -13.60
CA TRP A 596 -3.20 15.80 -13.41
C TRP A 596 -2.81 14.93 -14.61
N ALA A 597 -3.73 14.07 -15.06
CA ALA A 597 -3.50 13.19 -16.20
C ALA A 597 -3.21 13.95 -17.50
N LEU A 598 -3.87 15.10 -17.72
CA LEU A 598 -3.65 15.96 -18.88
C LEU A 598 -2.23 16.55 -18.88
N ALA A 599 -1.76 17.01 -17.72
CA ALA A 599 -0.42 17.56 -17.58
C ALA A 599 0.67 16.51 -17.82
N ILE A 600 0.55 15.32 -17.23
CA ILE A 600 1.49 14.22 -17.46
C ILE A 600 1.42 13.72 -18.92
N GLY A 601 0.22 13.66 -19.50
CA GLY A 601 0.02 13.29 -20.90
C GLY A 601 0.74 14.25 -21.86
N TRP A 602 0.65 15.56 -21.60
CA TRP A 602 1.40 16.57 -22.34
C TRP A 602 2.92 16.37 -22.18
N MET A 603 3.39 16.15 -20.95
CA MET A 603 4.81 15.86 -20.68
C MET A 603 5.31 14.68 -21.51
N VAL A 604 4.56 13.57 -21.58
CA VAL A 604 4.93 12.41 -22.41
C VAL A 604 4.96 12.80 -23.90
N PHE A 605 3.93 13.50 -24.38
CA PHE A 605 3.86 13.92 -25.78
C PHE A 605 5.02 14.83 -26.18
N ALA A 606 5.38 15.78 -25.32
CA ALA A 606 6.49 16.71 -25.51
C ALA A 606 7.84 15.97 -25.48
N CYS A 607 8.04 15.01 -24.57
CA CYS A 607 9.26 14.20 -24.50
C CYS A 607 9.50 13.41 -25.80
N VAL A 608 8.45 12.77 -26.34
CA VAL A 608 8.55 11.92 -27.53
C VAL A 608 8.88 12.72 -28.80
N HIS A 609 8.38 13.95 -28.93
CA HIS A 609 8.59 14.78 -30.12
C HIS A 609 9.72 15.81 -29.98
N GLY A 610 10.54 15.72 -28.92
CA GLY A 610 11.72 16.58 -28.74
C GLY A 610 11.45 17.95 -28.10
N TYR A 611 10.22 18.22 -27.64
CA TYR A 611 9.86 19.45 -26.90
C TYR A 611 10.04 19.32 -25.38
N GLY A 612 10.61 18.21 -24.90
CA GLY A 612 10.81 17.94 -23.48
C GLY A 612 12.13 18.48 -22.89
N GLY A 613 13.11 18.84 -23.73
CA GLY A 613 14.38 19.42 -23.27
C GLY A 613 15.02 18.66 -22.09
N PRO A 614 15.32 19.32 -20.96
CA PRO A 614 15.91 18.70 -19.77
C PRO A 614 15.07 17.57 -19.15
N ILE A 615 13.74 17.70 -19.20
CA ILE A 615 12.83 16.70 -18.63
C ILE A 615 12.96 15.38 -19.39
N ASN A 616 13.03 15.44 -20.73
CA ASN A 616 13.22 14.24 -21.54
C ASN A 616 14.59 13.60 -21.32
N TRP A 617 15.65 14.42 -21.18
CA TRP A 617 16.99 13.95 -20.85
C TRP A 617 16.98 13.17 -19.53
N TYR A 618 16.42 13.74 -18.46
CA TYR A 618 16.35 13.12 -17.15
C TYR A 618 15.51 11.83 -17.17
N LEU A 619 14.29 11.87 -17.74
CA LEU A 619 13.38 10.72 -17.75
C LEU A 619 13.85 9.57 -18.64
N SER A 620 14.75 9.82 -19.59
CA SER A 620 15.28 8.81 -20.52
C SER A 620 16.64 8.26 -20.09
N LEU A 621 17.15 8.62 -18.90
CA LEU A 621 18.42 8.09 -18.39
C LEU A 621 18.38 6.56 -18.27
N LYS A 622 19.50 5.92 -18.64
CA LYS A 622 19.64 4.45 -18.60
C LYS A 622 19.49 3.88 -17.18
N MET A 623 19.80 4.66 -16.15
CA MET A 623 19.66 4.24 -14.75
C MET A 623 18.22 3.86 -14.39
N TRP A 624 17.21 4.44 -15.04
CA TRP A 624 15.80 4.13 -14.79
C TRP A 624 15.37 2.77 -15.35
N LYS A 625 16.10 2.22 -16.33
CA LYS A 625 15.69 0.98 -17.02
C LYS A 625 15.68 -0.24 -16.08
N PHE A 626 16.59 -0.30 -15.11
CA PHE A 626 16.61 -1.37 -14.11
C PHE A 626 15.37 -1.33 -13.18
N PRO A 627 15.16 -0.28 -12.36
CA PRO A 627 14.00 -0.21 -11.47
C PRO A 627 12.67 -0.18 -12.23
N SER A 628 12.61 0.35 -13.45
CA SER A 628 11.38 0.34 -14.25
C SER A 628 10.92 -1.08 -14.63
N ARG A 629 11.85 -2.03 -14.79
CA ARG A 629 11.50 -3.45 -15.02
C ARG A 629 11.06 -4.17 -13.74
N LEU A 630 11.52 -3.72 -12.58
CA LEU A 630 11.13 -4.23 -11.27
C LEU A 630 9.85 -3.58 -10.71
N SER A 631 9.41 -2.45 -11.29
CA SER A 631 8.36 -1.60 -10.70
C SER A 631 7.08 -2.34 -10.36
N TYR A 632 6.69 -3.35 -11.15
CA TYR A 632 5.51 -4.16 -10.87
C TYR A 632 5.69 -5.00 -9.61
N ALA A 633 6.81 -5.72 -9.49
CA ALA A 633 7.11 -6.51 -8.30
C ALA A 633 7.32 -5.60 -7.07
N MET A 634 7.98 -4.45 -7.22
CA MET A 634 8.12 -3.43 -6.17
C MET A 634 6.74 -2.97 -5.66
N TYR A 635 5.81 -2.66 -6.58
CA TYR A 635 4.46 -2.25 -6.24
C TYR A 635 3.70 -3.33 -5.46
N ILE A 636 3.85 -4.60 -5.83
CA ILE A 636 3.17 -5.68 -5.11
C ILE A 636 3.73 -5.85 -3.69
N VAL A 637 5.05 -5.77 -3.49
CA VAL A 637 5.65 -6.15 -2.20
C VAL A 637 5.73 -5.03 -1.16
N HIS A 638 5.90 -3.77 -1.57
CA HIS A 638 6.34 -2.69 -0.65
C HIS A 638 5.42 -2.48 0.56
N TYR A 639 4.10 -2.47 0.37
CA TYR A 639 3.18 -2.05 1.41
C TYR A 639 3.02 -3.09 2.53
N SER A 640 2.86 -4.38 2.19
CA SER A 640 2.82 -5.44 3.21
C SER A 640 4.14 -5.59 3.93
N LEU A 641 5.26 -5.38 3.22
CA LEU A 641 6.59 -5.40 3.82
C LEU A 641 6.76 -4.29 4.85
N MET A 642 6.29 -3.07 4.54
CA MET A 642 6.25 -1.96 5.51
C MET A 642 5.48 -2.36 6.76
N PHE A 643 4.27 -2.95 6.64
CA PHE A 643 3.51 -3.43 7.79
C PHE A 643 4.27 -4.46 8.62
N VAL A 644 4.91 -5.45 7.98
CA VAL A 644 5.70 -6.45 8.70
C VAL A 644 6.80 -5.79 9.52
N VAL A 645 7.63 -4.93 8.92
CA VAL A 645 8.76 -4.30 9.65
C VAL A 645 8.24 -3.33 10.72
N ASN A 646 7.14 -2.64 10.46
CA ASN A 646 6.50 -1.72 11.39
C ASN A 646 5.92 -2.46 12.62
N SER A 647 5.20 -3.54 12.41
CA SER A 647 4.64 -4.36 13.50
C SER A 647 5.67 -5.02 14.41
N THR A 648 6.96 -5.06 14.05
CA THR A 648 8.05 -5.51 14.94
C THR A 648 8.52 -4.45 15.94
N ALA A 649 8.09 -3.20 15.79
CA ALA A 649 8.53 -2.11 16.66
C ALA A 649 8.05 -2.35 18.11
N ILE A 650 9.00 -2.36 19.05
CA ILE A 650 8.76 -2.53 20.50
C ILE A 650 8.62 -1.21 21.25
N THR A 651 8.88 -0.09 20.57
CA THR A 651 8.76 1.26 21.14
C THR A 651 7.96 2.13 20.17
N PRO A 652 7.10 3.05 20.69
CA PRO A 652 6.42 4.01 19.84
C PRO A 652 7.40 4.82 18.98
N TYR A 653 7.02 5.08 17.74
CA TYR A 653 7.82 5.82 16.78
C TYR A 653 7.73 7.33 17.08
N HIS A 654 8.89 7.99 17.18
CA HIS A 654 8.93 9.45 17.28
C HIS A 654 9.02 10.07 15.88
N PHE A 655 7.95 10.72 15.44
CA PHE A 655 7.85 11.33 14.14
C PHE A 655 8.80 12.53 14.00
N THR A 656 9.63 12.44 12.96
CA THR A 656 10.32 13.58 12.37
C THR A 656 10.35 13.39 10.85
N VAL A 657 10.36 14.49 10.09
CA VAL A 657 10.41 14.41 8.62
C VAL A 657 11.68 13.69 8.16
N MET A 658 12.84 14.07 8.72
CA MET A 658 14.13 13.47 8.37
C MET A 658 14.26 12.01 8.83
N GLY A 659 13.75 11.66 10.01
CA GLY A 659 13.73 10.27 10.48
C GLY A 659 12.86 9.38 9.59
N THR A 660 11.72 9.91 9.13
CA THR A 660 10.82 9.19 8.20
C THR A 660 11.46 9.04 6.82
N MET A 661 12.20 10.04 6.35
CA MET A 661 12.99 9.94 5.12
C MET A 661 14.12 8.90 5.21
N TYR A 662 14.83 8.84 6.35
CA TYR A 662 15.83 7.80 6.59
C TYR A 662 15.19 6.41 6.52
N ARG A 663 13.99 6.25 7.11
CA ARG A 663 13.23 5.00 7.05
C ARG A 663 12.83 4.62 5.63
N PHE A 664 12.41 5.59 4.81
CA PHE A 664 12.10 5.37 3.40
C PHE A 664 13.23 4.70 2.62
N PHE A 665 14.50 5.09 2.84
CA PHE A 665 15.63 4.44 2.16
C PHE A 665 15.78 2.97 2.55
N GLY A 666 15.48 2.62 3.81
CA GLY A 666 15.40 1.23 4.26
C GLY A 666 14.27 0.45 3.59
N ASP A 667 13.06 1.02 3.57
CA ASP A 667 11.89 0.40 2.94
C ASP A 667 12.12 0.20 1.42
N LEU A 668 12.72 1.18 0.75
CA LEU A 668 13.08 1.10 -0.66
C LEU A 668 14.13 0.02 -0.92
N GLY A 669 15.18 -0.05 -0.09
CA GLY A 669 16.22 -1.07 -0.20
C GLY A 669 15.66 -2.49 -0.07
N LEU A 670 14.83 -2.73 0.95
CA LEU A 670 14.21 -4.03 1.19
C LEU A 670 13.21 -4.40 0.07
N THR A 671 12.43 -3.43 -0.39
CA THR A 671 11.52 -3.58 -1.53
C THR A 671 12.27 -3.95 -2.82
N LEU A 672 13.41 -3.30 -3.10
CA LEU A 672 14.24 -3.59 -4.28
C LEU A 672 14.83 -5.01 -4.23
N VAL A 673 15.32 -5.45 -3.07
CA VAL A 673 15.85 -6.80 -2.90
C VAL A 673 14.77 -7.86 -3.12
N LEU A 674 13.62 -7.74 -2.44
CA LEU A 674 12.55 -8.73 -2.55
C LEU A 674 11.91 -8.74 -3.95
N SER A 675 11.70 -7.56 -4.55
CA SER A 675 11.18 -7.47 -5.92
C SER A 675 12.14 -8.07 -6.95
N PHE A 676 13.46 -7.89 -6.79
CA PHE A 676 14.46 -8.54 -7.64
C PHE A 676 14.36 -10.08 -7.54
N VAL A 677 14.27 -10.63 -6.33
CA VAL A 677 14.12 -12.07 -6.10
C VAL A 677 12.86 -12.58 -6.82
N LEU A 678 11.69 -11.97 -6.57
CA LEU A 678 10.43 -12.38 -7.21
C LEU A 678 10.47 -12.25 -8.74
N THR A 679 11.10 -11.20 -9.28
CA THR A 679 11.19 -11.03 -10.73
C THR A 679 12.06 -12.10 -11.39
N VAL A 680 13.14 -12.52 -10.74
CA VAL A 680 14.07 -13.51 -11.31
C VAL A 680 13.57 -14.94 -11.13
N THR A 681 12.93 -15.27 -10.01
CA THR A 681 12.48 -16.63 -9.69
C THR A 681 11.05 -16.93 -10.13
N VAL A 682 10.19 -15.91 -10.29
CA VAL A 682 8.78 -16.10 -10.66
C VAL A 682 8.42 -15.40 -11.97
N ASP A 683 8.61 -14.08 -12.07
CA ASP A 683 8.12 -13.32 -13.24
C ASP A 683 8.82 -13.73 -14.55
N SER A 684 10.15 -13.69 -14.57
CA SER A 684 10.97 -14.01 -15.74
C SER A 684 10.77 -15.43 -16.28
N PRO A 685 10.76 -16.49 -15.45
CA PRO A 685 10.48 -17.84 -15.92
C PRO A 685 9.05 -17.97 -16.44
N CYS A 686 8.05 -17.52 -15.69
CA CYS A 686 6.65 -17.59 -16.11
C CYS A 686 6.42 -16.82 -17.42
N SER A 687 6.98 -15.62 -17.56
CA SER A 687 6.96 -14.83 -18.80
C SER A 687 7.59 -15.55 -19.99
N THR A 688 8.60 -16.41 -19.75
CA THR A 688 9.24 -17.21 -20.79
C THR A 688 8.41 -18.44 -21.15
N LEU A 689 7.83 -19.11 -20.16
CA LEU A 689 6.91 -20.23 -20.34
C LEU A 689 5.65 -19.82 -21.10
N ILE A 690 5.00 -18.72 -20.67
CA ILE A 690 3.80 -18.16 -21.30
C ILE A 690 4.05 -17.89 -22.78
N LYS A 691 5.20 -17.28 -23.13
CA LYS A 691 5.59 -17.02 -24.54
C LYS A 691 5.84 -18.30 -25.33
N HIS A 692 6.35 -19.34 -24.68
CA HIS A 692 6.59 -20.63 -25.31
C HIS A 692 5.27 -21.35 -25.61
N PHE A 693 4.34 -21.38 -24.65
CA PHE A 693 3.06 -22.09 -24.76
C PHE A 693 2.02 -21.37 -25.61
N LEU A 694 1.93 -20.03 -25.54
CA LEU A 694 0.95 -19.25 -26.33
C LEU A 694 1.41 -18.98 -27.78
N GLY A 695 2.58 -19.50 -28.15
CA GLY A 695 3.10 -19.44 -29.52
C GLY A 695 3.73 -18.10 -29.89
N ASN A 696 4.80 -18.17 -30.68
CA ASN A 696 5.36 -17.00 -31.35
C ASN A 696 4.28 -16.37 -32.24
N GLY A 697 3.79 -15.18 -31.86
CA GLY A 697 3.19 -14.26 -32.83
C GLY A 697 4.10 -14.13 -34.07
N PRO A 698 3.55 -13.83 -35.25
CA PRO A 698 4.20 -14.05 -36.54
C PRO A 698 5.63 -13.49 -36.52
N LYS A 699 6.59 -14.34 -36.93
CA LYS A 699 8.02 -13.99 -37.05
C LYS A 699 8.11 -12.59 -37.67
N ARG A 700 8.63 -11.63 -36.91
CA ARG A 700 8.95 -10.29 -37.39
C ARG A 700 9.86 -10.49 -38.61
N GLN A 701 9.35 -10.24 -39.82
CA GLN A 701 10.18 -10.21 -41.01
C GLN A 701 11.32 -9.24 -40.70
N GLN A 702 12.53 -9.76 -40.62
CA GLN A 702 13.71 -8.93 -40.68
C GLN A 702 13.66 -8.29 -42.06
N VAL A 703 13.33 -7.02 -42.12
CA VAL A 703 13.61 -6.20 -43.30
C VAL A 703 15.14 -6.25 -43.43
N LYS A 704 15.62 -7.02 -44.42
CA LYS A 704 17.03 -6.94 -44.83
C LYS A 704 17.28 -5.47 -45.18
N PRO A 705 18.35 -4.83 -44.66
CA PRO A 705 18.80 -3.57 -45.21
C PRO A 705 19.06 -3.80 -46.70
N SER A 706 18.35 -3.08 -47.57
CA SER A 706 18.75 -2.95 -48.97
C SER A 706 20.10 -2.23 -48.96
N ILE A 707 21.14 -2.95 -49.34
CA ILE A 707 22.41 -2.34 -49.74
C ILE A 707 22.09 -1.67 -51.09
N GLU A 708 21.80 -0.37 -51.07
CA GLU A 708 21.91 0.44 -52.26
C GLU A 708 23.39 0.77 -52.44
N GLU A 709 23.97 0.23 -53.51
CA GLU A 709 25.28 0.62 -54.01
C GLU A 709 25.28 2.11 -54.31
N GLU A 710 26.20 2.80 -53.67
CA GLU A 710 26.52 4.21 -53.85
C GLU A 710 26.99 4.42 -55.31
N LYS A 711 26.15 5.05 -56.13
CA LYS A 711 26.60 5.72 -57.36
C LYS A 711 26.57 7.22 -57.11
N GLU A 712 27.77 7.80 -57.10
CA GLU A 712 28.03 9.24 -57.09
C GLU A 712 27.27 9.95 -58.22
N GLY A 713 26.66 11.09 -57.89
CA GLY A 713 25.99 11.96 -58.87
C GLY A 713 25.10 13.03 -58.24
N GLU A 714 25.72 14.13 -57.80
CA GLU A 714 25.19 15.50 -57.67
C GLU A 714 23.77 15.72 -57.11
N PHE A 715 23.70 16.19 -55.85
CA PHE A 715 22.49 16.82 -55.29
C PHE A 715 22.80 18.25 -54.81
N THR A 716 22.54 19.23 -55.67
CA THR A 716 22.38 20.64 -55.28
C THR A 716 21.09 20.82 -54.47
N GLY A 717 21.16 21.26 -53.21
CA GLY A 717 19.95 21.55 -52.43
C GLY A 717 20.17 22.03 -50.99
N ARG A 718 20.41 23.34 -50.84
CA ARG A 718 20.23 24.19 -49.63
C ARG A 718 20.30 23.54 -48.24
N ILE A 719 21.44 23.76 -47.58
CA ILE A 719 21.62 23.66 -46.13
C ILE A 719 20.91 24.84 -45.46
N ASN A 720 19.95 24.56 -44.57
CA ASN A 720 19.46 25.54 -43.61
C ASN A 720 20.20 25.34 -42.28
N HIS A 721 21.12 26.25 -41.99
CA HIS A 721 21.79 26.40 -40.70
C HIS A 721 20.80 26.90 -39.65
N ALA A 722 20.41 26.04 -38.71
CA ALA A 722 19.97 26.46 -37.39
C ALA A 722 20.26 25.32 -36.40
N TYR A 723 21.10 25.60 -35.41
CA TYR A 723 21.63 24.73 -34.34
C TYR A 723 22.92 23.95 -34.67
N ILE A 724 24.02 24.68 -34.73
CA ILE A 724 25.33 24.21 -34.27
C ILE A 724 25.64 25.05 -33.01
N SER A 725 25.96 24.40 -31.89
CA SER A 725 26.41 25.08 -30.68
C SER A 725 27.82 25.65 -30.88
N ASP A 726 28.07 26.87 -30.38
CA ASP A 726 29.31 27.62 -30.60
C ASP A 726 30.57 26.98 -29.97
N GLU A 727 30.44 25.88 -29.21
CA GLU A 727 31.58 25.12 -28.68
C GLU A 727 32.22 24.17 -29.71
N THR A 728 31.59 23.99 -30.88
CA THR A 728 32.10 23.08 -31.95
C THR A 728 32.86 23.82 -33.06
N LYS A 729 33.04 25.15 -32.95
CA LYS A 729 33.73 25.96 -33.98
C LYS A 729 35.26 26.03 -33.84
N SER A 730 35.87 25.44 -32.81
CA SER A 730 37.35 25.47 -32.65
C SER A 730 38.09 24.16 -32.91
N LYS A 731 37.41 23.12 -33.44
CA LYS A 731 38.03 21.83 -33.80
C LYS A 731 37.53 21.23 -35.13
N LEU A 732 37.26 22.08 -36.12
CA LEU A 732 37.05 21.67 -37.52
C LEU A 732 37.97 22.46 -38.44
#